data_AF-A0A7L3F2H1-F1
#
_entry.id   AF-A0A7L3F2H1-F1
#
_cell.length_a   1.000
_cell.length_b   1.000
_cell.length_c   1.000
_cell.angle_alpha   90.00
_cell.angle_beta   90.00
_cell.angle_gamma   90.00
#
_symmetry.space_group_name_H-M   'P 1'
#
loop_
_entity.id
_entity.type
_entity.pdbx_description
1 polymer ?
#
loop_
_entity_poly.entity_id
_entity_poly.type
_entity_poly.pdbx_seq_one_letter_code
_entity_poly.pdbx_strand_id
1 'polypeptide(L)'
;FTDLVLETWDLQCERNSQEHRTVEMGREQLVVRRGQPFSITLRFSGRSYEEGVDKLAFNVETGPCPIETSGTRFHFAATDFPEESGWSAVVQQQDGDSVCVSLCSPPTACVGRYSLTLETSTGYQGSSYRIGDFVLLFNAWHPEDVVFLREEDERREYVLSQQGLIYQGSRDYITCIPWNFGQFEEDILSICLKLLDTNPKFLRDQNRDCSRRNDPVYIGRVVSAMVNCNDEDQGVLAGRWDNHYEDGMSPMSWIGSVDILKRWKKFGCQPVKYGQCWVFAAVACTVMRCLGIPSRVVTNYNSAHDTNGNLVIDHYLSEIGERNRRSRDMIWNFHCWVESWMARPDLAPGYDGWQALDPTPQEKSEGVFCCGPAPVKAIKEGDLQLKYDIPFIFAEVNADVVYWVVHQDGTEKKSTHSSVVGKNISTKSVGRDSREDITHTYKYPEGSDKEREVFEKAEREQSSLREEDEGLHLKIKLSDGANNGCDFDVFAVISNNTGTERVCRLMMCARTASYNGTVGPQCGMKDLLNVILEPRTEKSVPLRILYEKYGESLTQDNIIKVVALLTDHHTNDVIVAVRDVYIQNPEIKIRILGEPMQKRKLVAEISLVNPLAVPLNSCVFVVEGAGLTDGQQIKELEEPMEPQAEAKFRLDLVPHQPGLHKLVVDFESDRLAGVKGYRNVIIAPQPQ
;
A
#
# COMPACT_ATOMS: atom_id res chain seq x y z
N PHE A 1 44.52 33.94 25.26
CA PHE A 1 44.33 32.66 24.56
C PHE A 1 44.07 32.96 23.11
N THR A 2 44.72 32.25 22.19
CA THR A 2 44.40 32.32 20.75
C THR A 2 43.05 31.65 20.53
N ASP A 3 42.22 32.20 19.65
CA ASP A 3 40.88 31.67 19.39
C ASP A 3 40.94 30.24 18.83
N LEU A 4 39.93 29.42 19.13
CA LEU A 4 39.80 28.07 18.62
C LEU A 4 39.21 28.12 17.20
N VAL A 5 40.05 27.88 16.19
CA VAL A 5 39.69 28.00 14.78
C VAL A 5 39.45 26.62 14.17
N LEU A 6 38.21 26.37 13.73
CA LEU A 6 37.85 25.14 13.02
C LEU A 6 38.48 25.14 11.62
N GLU A 7 39.28 24.12 11.31
CA GLU A 7 39.95 23.96 10.02
C GLU A 7 39.13 23.10 9.07
N THR A 8 38.74 21.90 9.51
CA THR A 8 37.97 20.93 8.74
C THR A 8 37.05 20.14 9.66
N TRP A 9 36.05 19.49 9.08
CA TRP A 9 35.11 18.63 9.80
C TRP A 9 34.71 17.44 8.93
N ASP A 10 34.32 16.35 9.58
CA ASP A 10 33.81 15.14 8.95
C ASP A 10 32.53 14.72 9.69
N LEU A 11 31.42 14.56 8.95
CA LEU A 11 30.14 14.12 9.47
C LEU A 11 30.05 12.60 9.66
N GLN A 12 31.14 11.86 9.39
CA GLN A 12 31.27 10.42 9.58
C GLN A 12 30.12 9.64 8.90
N CYS A 13 29.73 10.06 7.69
CA CYS A 13 28.52 9.57 7.01
C CYS A 13 28.48 8.05 6.87
N GLU A 14 29.59 7.41 6.51
CA GLU A 14 29.67 5.95 6.36
C GLU A 14 29.37 5.23 7.68
N ARG A 15 30.11 5.56 8.74
CA ARG A 15 29.92 4.98 10.08
C ARG A 15 28.51 5.23 10.61
N ASN A 16 28.06 6.48 10.59
CA ASN A 16 26.75 6.85 11.11
C ASN A 16 25.63 6.16 10.32
N SER A 17 25.73 6.09 8.99
CA SER A 17 24.70 5.44 8.19
C SER A 17 24.59 3.93 8.47
N GLN A 18 25.71 3.27 8.79
CA GLN A 18 25.71 1.87 9.22
C GLN A 18 25.04 1.71 10.59
N GLU A 19 25.42 2.53 11.56
CA GLU A 19 24.85 2.50 12.91
C GLU A 19 23.36 2.86 12.91
N HIS A 20 22.90 3.75 12.03
CA HIS A 20 21.51 4.20 11.94
C HIS A 20 20.65 3.40 10.95
N ARG A 21 21.20 2.36 10.30
CA ARG A 21 20.48 1.54 9.31
C ARG A 21 19.91 2.43 8.18
N THR A 22 20.76 3.30 7.64
CA THR A 22 20.49 4.26 6.56
C THR A 22 21.59 4.24 5.49
N VAL A 23 22.44 3.20 5.45
CA VAL A 23 23.56 3.02 4.50
C VAL A 23 23.17 3.29 3.05
N GLU A 24 21.98 2.85 2.65
CA GLU A 24 21.50 3.02 1.28
C GLU A 24 21.13 4.47 0.93
N MET A 25 20.75 5.27 1.94
CA MET A 25 20.46 6.70 1.80
C MET A 25 21.68 7.60 2.08
N GLY A 26 22.67 7.08 2.82
CA GLY A 26 23.75 7.85 3.45
C GLY A 26 24.99 8.09 2.59
N ARG A 27 24.95 7.80 1.29
CA ARG A 27 26.13 7.92 0.40
C ARG A 27 26.52 9.35 0.06
N GLU A 28 25.55 10.25 -0.09
CA GLU A 28 25.78 11.63 -0.53
C GLU A 28 25.45 12.68 0.54
N GLN A 29 24.77 12.28 1.62
CA GLN A 29 24.35 13.15 2.72
C GLN A 29 24.24 12.35 4.02
N LEU A 30 24.40 13.00 5.17
CA LEU A 30 24.19 12.37 6.47
C LEU A 30 22.69 12.13 6.69
N VAL A 31 22.29 10.87 6.87
CA VAL A 31 20.92 10.48 7.21
C VAL A 31 20.93 9.66 8.49
N VAL A 32 20.27 10.16 9.52
CA VAL A 32 20.24 9.58 10.87
C VAL A 32 18.80 9.46 11.37
N ARG A 33 18.62 8.73 12.46
CA ARG A 33 17.31 8.48 13.08
C ARG A 33 17.29 9.09 14.47
N ARG A 34 16.17 9.74 14.82
CA ARG A 34 16.02 10.44 16.10
C ARG A 34 16.20 9.53 17.32
N GLY A 35 16.62 10.10 18.45
CA GLY A 35 16.85 9.36 19.69
C GLY A 35 18.14 8.52 19.70
N GLN A 36 18.83 8.36 18.57
CA GLN A 36 20.08 7.60 18.50
C GLN A 36 21.26 8.57 18.30
N PRO A 37 22.38 8.40 19.01
CA PRO A 37 23.56 9.25 18.86
C PRO A 37 24.28 8.98 17.54
N PHE A 38 24.85 10.04 16.96
CA PHE A 38 25.72 9.99 15.79
C PHE A 38 27.00 10.81 16.04
N SER A 39 28.11 10.40 15.44
CA SER A 39 29.42 11.00 15.70
C SER A 39 29.82 11.98 14.61
N ILE A 40 30.51 13.06 14.97
CA ILE A 40 31.18 13.96 14.04
C ILE A 40 32.63 14.17 14.49
N THR A 41 33.50 14.50 13.56
CA THR A 41 34.90 14.83 13.85
C THR A 41 35.16 16.29 13.48
N LEU A 42 35.68 17.05 14.44
CA LEU A 42 36.06 18.45 14.28
C LEU A 42 37.58 18.54 14.38
N ARG A 43 38.23 19.18 13.40
CA ARG A 43 39.67 19.39 13.40
C ARG A 43 39.99 20.87 13.47
N PHE A 44 40.78 21.25 14.46
CA PHE A 44 41.15 22.62 14.74
C PHE A 44 42.56 22.94 14.22
N SER A 45 42.81 24.22 13.91
CA SER A 45 44.12 24.68 13.47
C SER A 45 44.85 25.47 14.55
N GLY A 46 46.18 25.32 14.59
CA GLY A 46 47.07 26.11 15.44
C GLY A 46 47.14 25.70 16.91
N ARG A 47 46.08 25.12 17.48
CA ARG A 47 46.06 24.43 18.78
C ARG A 47 44.88 23.46 18.89
N SER A 48 44.98 22.54 19.85
CA SER A 48 43.92 21.62 20.20
C SER A 48 42.81 22.28 21.04
N TYR A 49 41.65 21.61 21.09
CA TYR A 49 40.59 21.91 22.05
C TYR A 49 41.11 21.75 23.48
N GLU A 50 40.80 22.71 24.34
CA GLU A 50 41.13 22.69 25.77
C GLU A 50 39.84 22.76 26.60
N GLU A 51 39.51 21.65 27.26
CA GLU A 51 38.37 21.55 28.16
C GLU A 51 38.46 22.60 29.29
N GLY A 52 37.35 23.27 29.59
CA GLY A 52 37.29 24.34 30.60
C GLY A 52 37.79 25.72 30.13
N VAL A 53 38.54 25.78 29.02
CA VAL A 53 38.95 27.04 28.37
C VAL A 53 38.04 27.33 27.17
N ASP A 54 37.85 26.33 26.33
CA ASP A 54 37.04 26.41 25.12
C ASP A 54 35.63 25.87 25.37
N LYS A 55 34.65 26.56 24.80
CA LYS A 55 33.26 26.06 24.76
C LYS A 55 32.87 25.77 23.33
N LEU A 56 32.34 24.58 23.12
CA LEU A 56 31.67 24.17 21.89
C LEU A 56 30.16 24.20 22.16
N ALA A 57 29.41 24.81 21.25
CA ALA A 57 27.96 24.75 21.24
C ALA A 57 27.47 24.49 19.82
N PHE A 58 26.30 23.88 19.70
CA PHE A 58 25.71 23.50 18.44
C PHE A 58 24.34 24.14 18.29
N ASN A 59 24.06 24.63 17.09
CA ASN A 59 22.72 25.00 16.67
C ASN A 59 22.23 24.00 15.62
N VAL A 60 21.05 23.45 15.85
CA VAL A 60 20.33 22.63 14.87
C VAL A 60 18.99 23.29 14.53
N GLU A 61 18.71 23.42 13.25
CA GLU A 61 17.53 24.13 12.74
C GLU A 61 16.86 23.32 11.63
N THR A 62 15.54 23.20 11.67
CA THR A 62 14.72 22.53 10.64
C THR A 62 13.56 23.41 10.19
N GLY A 63 13.18 23.28 8.92
CA GLY A 63 12.14 24.08 8.30
C GLY A 63 12.60 25.52 7.96
N PRO A 64 11.75 26.27 7.24
CA PRO A 64 12.08 27.61 6.74
C PRO A 64 11.98 28.72 7.80
N CYS A 65 11.27 28.47 8.90
CA CYS A 65 11.12 29.40 10.01
C CYS A 65 11.42 28.67 11.33
N PRO A 66 12.71 28.41 11.64
CA PRO A 66 13.10 27.65 12.83
C PRO A 66 12.90 28.48 14.11
N ILE A 67 12.19 27.92 15.08
CA ILE A 67 11.79 28.58 16.34
C ILE A 67 11.98 27.59 17.50
N GLU A 68 12.63 28.04 18.58
CA GLU A 68 12.92 27.21 19.77
C GLU A 68 11.64 26.70 20.44
N THR A 69 10.66 27.57 20.66
CA THR A 69 9.39 27.21 21.29
C THR A 69 8.54 26.25 20.45
N SER A 70 8.83 26.14 19.14
CA SER A 70 8.17 25.21 18.23
C SER A 70 8.94 23.89 18.07
N GLY A 71 10.09 23.73 18.75
CA GLY A 71 10.93 22.53 18.61
C GLY A 71 11.56 22.37 17.23
N THR A 72 11.70 23.46 16.48
CA THR A 72 12.32 23.50 15.14
C THR A 72 13.71 24.17 15.15
N ARG A 73 14.14 24.70 16.30
CA ARG A 73 15.49 25.21 16.57
C ARG A 73 15.96 24.76 17.94
N PHE A 74 17.23 24.37 18.07
CA PHE A 74 17.84 24.10 19.37
C PHE A 74 19.27 24.60 19.40
N HIS A 75 19.65 25.19 20.54
CA HIS A 75 21.01 25.59 20.88
C HIS A 75 21.46 24.82 22.12
N PHE A 76 22.56 24.08 22.05
CA PHE A 76 23.02 23.23 23.16
C PHE A 76 24.56 23.16 23.19
N ALA A 77 25.12 23.21 24.41
CA ALA A 77 26.56 23.14 24.61
C ALA A 77 27.06 21.69 24.64
N ALA A 78 28.33 21.49 24.30
CA ALA A 78 29.01 20.23 24.55
C ALA A 78 29.22 20.02 26.06
N THR A 79 28.90 18.82 26.54
CA THR A 79 28.96 18.39 27.94
C THR A 79 29.69 17.06 28.10
N ASP A 80 30.02 16.68 29.33
CA ASP A 80 30.70 15.40 29.63
C ASP A 80 29.76 14.20 29.57
N PHE A 81 28.45 14.45 29.77
CA PHE A 81 27.41 13.44 29.82
C PHE A 81 26.24 13.83 28.91
N PRO A 82 25.54 12.86 28.31
CA PRO A 82 24.38 13.13 27.47
C PRO A 82 23.21 13.64 28.31
N GLU A 83 22.46 14.59 27.75
CA GLU A 83 21.15 15.01 28.27
C GLU A 83 20.08 14.11 27.65
N GLU A 84 19.23 13.49 28.48
CA GLU A 84 18.23 12.50 28.01
C GLU A 84 17.00 13.15 27.36
N SER A 85 16.59 14.34 27.83
CA SER A 85 15.33 14.99 27.42
C SER A 85 15.44 15.93 26.22
N GLY A 86 16.65 16.24 25.76
CA GLY A 86 16.91 17.29 24.78
C GLY A 86 17.96 16.90 23.75
N TRP A 87 18.34 17.88 22.92
CA TRP A 87 19.51 17.72 22.08
C TRP A 87 20.77 17.81 22.94
N SER A 88 21.71 16.89 22.72
CA SER A 88 22.96 16.86 23.47
C SER A 88 24.18 16.67 22.57
N ALA A 89 25.31 17.19 23.03
CA ALA A 89 26.62 17.01 22.41
C ALA A 89 27.60 16.54 23.48
N VAL A 90 28.30 15.43 23.25
CA VAL A 90 29.28 14.87 24.19
C VAL A 90 30.62 14.69 23.52
N VAL A 91 31.67 15.25 24.11
CA VAL A 91 33.05 15.02 23.64
C VAL A 91 33.45 13.59 24.00
N GLN A 92 33.67 12.73 22.99
CA GLN A 92 33.98 11.32 23.21
C GLN A 92 35.48 11.06 23.32
N GLN A 93 36.23 11.63 22.38
CA GLN A 93 37.65 11.39 22.25
C GLN A 93 38.32 12.61 21.63
N GLN A 94 39.55 12.89 22.07
CA GLN A 94 40.43 13.86 21.46
C GLN A 94 41.73 13.16 21.04
N ASP A 95 42.16 13.40 19.81
CA ASP A 95 43.44 12.95 19.27
C ASP A 95 44.16 14.13 18.62
N GLY A 96 45.13 14.68 19.34
CA GLY A 96 45.82 15.92 18.96
C GLY A 96 44.84 17.08 18.78
N ASP A 97 44.79 17.60 17.55
CA ASP A 97 43.94 18.72 17.14
C ASP A 97 42.55 18.28 16.64
N SER A 98 42.25 16.97 16.68
CA SER A 98 40.95 16.42 16.27
C SER A 98 40.11 16.02 17.49
N VAL A 99 38.84 16.39 17.47
CA VAL A 99 37.86 16.10 18.52
C VAL A 99 36.68 15.34 17.91
N CYS A 100 36.38 14.17 18.47
CA CYS A 100 35.19 13.40 18.15
C CYS A 100 34.06 13.82 19.10
N VAL A 101 32.95 14.31 18.54
CA VAL A 101 31.77 14.74 19.29
C VAL A 101 30.60 13.85 18.90
N SER A 102 29.91 13.31 19.90
CA SER A 102 28.66 12.57 19.74
C SER A 102 27.49 13.53 19.88
N LEU A 103 26.69 13.69 18.84
CA LEU A 103 25.44 14.44 18.87
C LEU A 103 24.27 13.48 19.05
N CYS A 104 23.28 13.84 19.85
CA CYS A 104 22.06 13.06 20.02
C CYS A 104 20.83 13.97 19.99
N SER A 105 19.79 13.58 19.26
CA SER A 105 18.49 14.22 19.31
C SER A 105 17.59 13.52 20.31
N PRO A 106 16.56 14.17 20.88
CA PRO A 106 15.52 13.46 21.61
C PRO A 106 14.72 12.55 20.65
N PRO A 107 14.07 11.47 21.15
CA PRO A 107 13.22 10.60 20.36
C PRO A 107 11.92 11.29 19.89
N THR A 108 11.63 12.49 20.38
CA THR A 108 10.48 13.33 20.01
C THR A 108 10.84 14.44 19.03
N ALA A 109 12.08 14.47 18.49
CA ALA A 109 12.49 15.47 17.52
C ALA A 109 11.65 15.42 16.23
N CYS A 110 11.45 16.59 15.61
CA CYS A 110 10.78 16.70 14.31
C CYS A 110 11.60 15.99 13.22
N VAL A 111 10.96 15.26 12.31
CA VAL A 111 11.68 14.67 11.16
C VAL A 111 11.81 15.68 10.03
N GLY A 112 12.90 15.61 9.27
CA GLY A 112 13.14 16.52 8.14
C GLY A 112 14.61 16.81 7.88
N ARG A 113 14.87 17.80 7.02
CA ARG A 113 16.22 18.34 6.79
C ARG A 113 16.59 19.30 7.91
N TYR A 114 17.78 19.12 8.46
CA TYR A 114 18.37 19.97 9.48
C TYR A 114 19.66 20.60 8.97
N SER A 115 19.87 21.87 9.33
CA SER A 115 21.19 22.48 9.25
C SER A 115 21.91 22.45 10.60
N LEU A 116 23.22 22.19 10.56
CA LEU A 116 24.08 22.08 11.72
C LEU A 116 25.16 23.18 11.69
N THR A 117 25.19 23.98 12.76
CA THR A 117 26.17 25.05 12.97
C THR A 117 26.92 24.82 14.27
N LEU A 118 28.24 24.89 14.23
CA LEU A 118 29.11 24.90 15.40
C LEU A 118 29.40 26.33 15.82
N GLU A 119 29.27 26.62 17.10
CA GLU A 119 29.77 27.82 17.74
C GLU A 119 30.93 27.44 18.67
N THR A 120 32.07 28.10 18.48
CA THR A 120 33.22 27.99 19.37
C THR A 120 33.38 29.29 20.14
N SER A 121 33.77 29.22 21.41
CA SER A 121 34.16 30.42 22.16
C SER A 121 35.36 30.17 23.06
N THR A 122 36.30 31.10 23.02
CA THR A 122 37.51 31.15 23.85
C THR A 122 37.46 32.43 24.70
N GLY A 123 36.95 32.35 25.92
CA GLY A 123 36.72 33.54 26.75
C GLY A 123 35.65 34.48 26.18
N TYR A 124 36.04 35.68 25.71
CA TYR A 124 35.12 36.68 25.13
C TYR A 124 35.04 36.65 23.59
N GLN A 125 35.91 35.87 22.94
CA GLN A 125 35.92 35.72 21.48
C GLN A 125 35.10 34.49 21.12
N GLY A 126 34.26 34.61 20.10
CA GLY A 126 33.44 33.51 19.59
C GLY A 126 33.36 33.53 18.08
N SER A 127 33.35 32.33 17.50
CA SER A 127 33.30 32.08 16.07
C SER A 127 32.16 31.11 15.77
N SER A 128 31.55 31.22 14.59
CA SER A 128 30.43 30.38 14.15
C SER A 128 30.71 29.78 12.78
N TYR A 129 30.48 28.48 12.63
CA TYR A 129 30.83 27.69 11.46
C TYR A 129 29.63 26.81 11.05
N ARG A 130 29.13 26.98 9.84
CA ARG A 130 28.15 26.04 9.26
C ARG A 130 28.89 24.77 8.84
N ILE A 131 28.65 23.66 9.54
CA ILE A 131 29.37 22.40 9.34
C ILE A 131 28.61 21.37 8.50
N GLY A 132 27.35 21.65 8.14
CA GLY A 132 26.66 20.89 7.10
C GLY A 132 25.17 20.74 7.32
N ASP A 133 24.57 19.86 6.53
CA ASP A 133 23.16 19.50 6.60
C ASP A 133 23.03 17.98 6.82
N PHE A 134 21.96 17.58 7.51
CA PHE A 134 21.62 16.17 7.69
C PHE A 134 20.11 15.96 7.66
N VAL A 135 19.68 14.72 7.43
CA VAL A 135 18.27 14.34 7.50
C VAL A 135 18.03 13.53 8.76
N LEU A 136 17.02 13.92 9.54
CA LEU A 136 16.56 13.18 10.71
C LEU A 136 15.25 12.44 10.37
N LEU A 137 15.23 11.13 10.60
CA LEU A 137 14.09 10.24 10.36
C LEU A 137 13.51 9.68 11.66
N PHE A 138 12.32 9.06 11.56
CA PHE A 138 11.75 8.25 12.65
C PHE A 138 12.64 7.02 12.94
N ASN A 139 12.57 6.54 14.18
CA ASN A 139 13.43 5.47 14.66
C ASN A 139 12.66 4.27 15.22
N ALA A 140 12.35 3.30 14.34
CA ALA A 140 11.73 2.04 14.74
C ALA A 140 12.59 1.18 15.69
N TRP A 141 13.89 1.50 15.87
CA TRP A 141 14.81 0.78 16.75
C TRP A 141 14.93 1.40 18.15
N HIS A 142 14.44 2.62 18.38
CA HIS A 142 14.58 3.30 19.66
C HIS A 142 13.36 3.04 20.57
N PRO A 143 13.50 2.42 21.75
CA PRO A 143 12.36 2.00 22.59
C PRO A 143 11.40 3.11 23.00
N GLU A 144 11.87 4.36 23.09
CA GLU A 144 11.04 5.52 23.46
C GLU A 144 10.47 6.28 22.26
N ASP A 145 10.84 5.89 21.03
CA ASP A 145 10.22 6.46 19.85
C ASP A 145 8.81 5.87 19.69
N VAL A 146 7.83 6.71 19.41
CA VAL A 146 6.44 6.31 19.17
C VAL A 146 6.26 5.35 18.00
N VAL A 147 7.25 5.17 17.12
CA VAL A 147 7.22 4.14 16.06
C VAL A 147 8.03 2.88 16.40
N PHE A 148 8.45 2.71 17.65
CA PHE A 148 9.25 1.56 18.08
C PHE A 148 8.54 0.25 17.79
N LEU A 149 9.22 -0.62 17.06
CA LEU A 149 8.77 -1.96 16.77
C LEU A 149 9.77 -2.95 17.37
N ARG A 150 9.28 -3.82 18.26
CA ARG A 150 10.13 -4.66 19.11
C ARG A 150 10.92 -5.69 18.31
N GLU A 151 10.26 -6.35 17.37
CA GLU A 151 10.81 -7.50 16.65
C GLU A 151 11.70 -7.06 15.49
N GLU A 152 12.94 -7.56 15.44
CA GLU A 152 13.93 -7.15 14.44
C GLU A 152 13.54 -7.56 13.02
N ASP A 153 12.99 -8.74 12.84
CA ASP A 153 12.56 -9.23 11.52
C ASP A 153 11.40 -8.39 10.97
N GLU A 154 10.48 -7.94 11.83
CA GLU A 154 9.40 -7.04 11.44
C GLU A 154 9.95 -5.66 11.05
N ARG A 155 10.96 -5.13 11.75
CA ARG A 155 11.60 -3.86 11.36
C ARG A 155 12.28 -3.97 10.00
N ARG A 156 12.94 -5.10 9.74
CA ARG A 156 13.55 -5.38 8.44
C ARG A 156 12.49 -5.43 7.34
N GLU A 157 11.37 -6.11 7.55
CA GLU A 157 10.29 -6.18 6.56
C GLU A 157 9.59 -4.83 6.35
N TYR A 158 9.22 -4.15 7.43
CA TYR A 158 8.30 -3.02 7.39
C TYR A 158 8.99 -1.66 7.28
N VAL A 159 10.33 -1.60 7.37
CA VAL A 159 11.11 -0.36 7.15
C VAL A 159 12.16 -0.55 6.05
N LEU A 160 12.94 -1.64 6.09
CA LEU A 160 14.12 -1.79 5.23
C LEU A 160 13.84 -2.52 3.91
N SER A 161 12.87 -3.43 3.86
CA SER A 161 12.56 -4.18 2.64
C SER A 161 12.03 -3.25 1.54
N GLN A 162 12.70 -3.26 0.38
CA GLN A 162 12.37 -2.37 -0.74
C GLN A 162 11.46 -2.98 -1.78
N GLN A 163 11.24 -4.30 -1.72
CA GLN A 163 10.33 -4.99 -2.62
C GLN A 163 9.30 -5.80 -1.84
N GLY A 164 8.06 -5.77 -2.33
CA GLY A 164 6.94 -6.42 -1.69
C GLY A 164 6.03 -7.15 -2.67
N LEU A 165 4.90 -7.60 -2.13
CA LEU A 165 3.81 -8.22 -2.85
C LEU A 165 2.53 -7.51 -2.44
N ILE A 166 1.69 -7.16 -3.41
CA ILE A 166 0.35 -6.61 -3.18
C ILE A 166 -0.66 -7.64 -3.66
N TYR A 167 -1.60 -8.00 -2.80
CA TYR A 167 -2.59 -9.02 -3.12
C TYR A 167 -3.75 -8.41 -3.91
N GLN A 168 -4.24 -9.14 -4.91
CA GLN A 168 -5.32 -8.74 -5.82
C GLN A 168 -6.16 -9.98 -6.22
N GLY A 169 -6.97 -9.87 -7.27
CA GLY A 169 -7.80 -10.96 -7.79
C GLY A 169 -9.18 -10.96 -7.15
N SER A 170 -9.64 -12.11 -6.67
CA SER A 170 -10.91 -12.23 -5.93
C SER A 170 -10.73 -13.03 -4.65
N ARG A 171 -11.71 -12.99 -3.76
CA ARG A 171 -11.67 -13.76 -2.51
C ARG A 171 -11.48 -15.28 -2.74
N ASP A 172 -11.96 -15.77 -3.89
CA ASP A 172 -11.93 -17.19 -4.25
C ASP A 172 -10.64 -17.56 -5.02
N TYR A 173 -9.93 -16.56 -5.55
CA TYR A 173 -8.65 -16.73 -6.25
C TYR A 173 -7.76 -15.52 -5.98
N ILE A 174 -6.97 -15.63 -4.92
CA ILE A 174 -6.03 -14.59 -4.50
C ILE A 174 -4.76 -14.71 -5.35
N THR A 175 -4.46 -13.66 -6.09
CA THR A 175 -3.17 -13.50 -6.77
C THR A 175 -2.36 -12.40 -6.08
N CYS A 176 -1.09 -12.27 -6.44
CA CYS A 176 -0.26 -11.18 -5.98
C CYS A 176 0.47 -10.53 -7.16
N ILE A 177 0.65 -9.22 -7.07
CA ILE A 177 1.53 -8.48 -7.96
C ILE A 177 2.81 -8.11 -7.19
N PRO A 178 3.99 -8.33 -7.79
CA PRO A 178 5.24 -7.81 -7.25
C PRO A 178 5.30 -6.29 -7.34
N TRP A 179 5.91 -5.64 -6.34
CA TRP A 179 6.05 -4.18 -6.32
C TRP A 179 7.43 -3.76 -5.81
N ASN A 180 8.06 -2.82 -6.53
CA ASN A 180 9.28 -2.14 -6.07
C ASN A 180 8.90 -0.85 -5.31
N PHE A 181 8.93 -0.88 -3.98
CA PHE A 181 8.79 0.34 -3.17
C PHE A 181 10.00 1.25 -3.38
N GLY A 182 11.21 0.69 -3.31
CA GLY A 182 12.45 1.40 -3.62
C GLY A 182 12.67 2.66 -2.78
N GLN A 183 12.30 2.65 -1.50
CA GLN A 183 12.38 3.83 -0.63
C GLN A 183 13.80 4.38 -0.42
N PHE A 184 14.84 3.62 -0.76
CA PHE A 184 16.25 4.02 -0.70
C PHE A 184 16.88 4.25 -2.07
N GLU A 185 16.10 4.11 -3.16
CA GLU A 185 16.56 4.49 -4.50
C GLU A 185 16.89 5.98 -4.57
N GLU A 186 17.77 6.32 -5.50
CA GLU A 186 18.26 7.69 -5.68
C GLU A 186 17.08 8.67 -5.75
N ASP A 187 17.26 9.84 -5.12
CA ASP A 187 16.31 10.94 -5.07
C ASP A 187 15.01 10.69 -4.28
N ILE A 188 14.64 9.45 -3.92
CA ILE A 188 13.35 9.15 -3.28
C ILE A 188 13.19 9.84 -1.93
N LEU A 189 14.19 9.80 -1.06
CA LEU A 189 14.16 10.54 0.21
C LEU A 189 13.96 12.05 0.00
N SER A 190 14.63 12.63 -1.00
CA SER A 190 14.47 14.05 -1.34
C SER A 190 13.05 14.38 -1.78
N ILE A 191 12.40 13.45 -2.49
CA ILE A 191 11.02 13.57 -3.00
C ILE A 191 10.03 13.44 -1.85
N CYS A 192 10.22 12.48 -0.94
CA CYS A 192 9.35 12.30 0.23
C CYS A 192 9.38 13.54 1.14
N LEU A 193 10.55 14.14 1.37
CA LEU A 193 10.66 15.39 2.11
C LEU A 193 9.99 16.56 1.37
N LYS A 194 10.15 16.63 0.05
CA LYS A 194 9.47 17.64 -0.78
C LYS A 194 7.96 17.47 -0.73
N LEU A 195 7.43 16.25 -0.72
CA LEU A 195 6.00 15.98 -0.57
C LEU A 195 5.45 16.61 0.71
N LEU A 196 6.16 16.47 1.84
CA LEU A 196 5.81 17.16 3.09
C LEU A 196 5.88 18.69 2.93
N ASP A 197 6.88 19.24 2.26
CA ASP A 197 7.03 20.68 2.02
C ASP A 197 6.07 21.25 0.96
N THR A 198 5.27 20.41 0.31
CA THR A 198 4.29 20.83 -0.71
C THR A 198 2.85 20.68 -0.20
N ASN A 199 2.66 20.16 1.01
CA ASN A 199 1.32 19.88 1.53
C ASN A 199 0.56 21.17 1.90
N PRO A 200 -0.78 21.20 1.77
CA PRO A 200 -1.59 22.39 2.05
C PRO A 200 -1.39 22.99 3.46
N LYS A 201 -1.11 22.17 4.48
CA LYS A 201 -0.87 22.65 5.85
C LYS A 201 0.48 23.38 5.94
N PHE A 202 1.51 22.90 5.25
CA PHE A 202 2.80 23.59 5.14
C PHE A 202 2.68 24.92 4.39
N LEU A 203 1.98 24.93 3.25
CA LEU A 203 1.79 26.14 2.45
C LEU A 203 1.02 27.23 3.22
N ARG A 204 0.11 26.82 4.11
CA ARG A 204 -0.64 27.73 4.98
C ARG A 204 0.17 28.26 6.16
N ASP A 205 0.91 27.38 6.84
CA ASP A 205 1.70 27.73 8.04
C ASP A 205 2.91 26.78 8.16
N GLN A 206 4.04 27.24 7.63
CA GLN A 206 5.27 26.44 7.52
C GLN A 206 5.83 26.06 8.89
N ASN A 207 5.82 26.98 9.87
CA ASN A 207 6.34 26.69 11.20
C ASN A 207 5.46 25.64 11.90
N ARG A 208 4.14 25.81 11.84
CA ARG A 208 3.21 24.88 12.49
C ARG A 208 3.19 23.50 11.86
N ASP A 209 3.38 23.40 10.54
CA ASP A 209 3.52 22.11 9.89
C ASP A 209 4.82 21.42 10.34
N CYS A 210 5.96 22.09 10.21
CA CYS A 210 7.26 21.56 10.61
C CYS A 210 7.30 21.13 12.09
N SER A 211 6.72 21.93 12.99
CA SER A 211 6.67 21.60 14.43
C SER A 211 5.85 20.35 14.76
N ARG A 212 4.95 19.92 13.85
CA ARG A 212 4.12 18.72 14.02
C ARG A 212 4.70 17.49 13.30
N ARG A 213 5.81 17.64 12.58
CA ARG A 213 6.52 16.52 11.95
C ARG A 213 7.25 15.63 12.96
N ASN A 214 7.13 15.88 14.26
CA ASN A 214 7.53 14.95 15.30
C ASN A 214 6.53 13.81 15.52
N ASP A 215 5.31 13.93 14.99
CA ASP A 215 4.19 13.02 15.25
C ASP A 215 3.89 12.13 14.02
N PRO A 216 4.03 10.79 14.11
CA PRO A 216 3.72 9.90 13.00
C PRO A 216 2.23 9.91 12.63
N VAL A 217 1.33 10.26 13.56
CA VAL A 217 -0.11 10.41 13.27
C VAL A 217 -0.33 11.58 12.31
N TYR A 218 0.33 12.71 12.58
CA TYR A 218 0.30 13.87 11.69
C TYR A 218 0.87 13.55 10.31
N ILE A 219 2.05 12.91 10.27
CA ILE A 219 2.72 12.51 9.02
C ILE A 219 1.84 11.56 8.21
N GLY A 220 1.29 10.51 8.84
CA GLY A 220 0.41 9.55 8.16
C GLY A 220 -0.79 10.23 7.51
N ARG A 221 -1.42 11.18 8.21
CA ARG A 221 -2.57 11.92 7.68
C ARG A 221 -2.19 12.90 6.56
N VAL A 222 -1.01 13.53 6.62
CA VAL A 222 -0.48 14.35 5.52
C VAL A 222 -0.18 13.48 4.29
N VAL A 223 0.45 12.32 4.48
CA VAL A 223 0.79 11.41 3.38
C VAL A 223 -0.47 10.83 2.74
N SER A 224 -1.46 10.39 3.53
CA SER A 224 -2.75 9.91 3.00
C SER A 224 -3.43 10.94 2.11
N ALA A 225 -3.41 12.23 2.50
CA ALA A 225 -3.94 13.32 1.69
C ALA A 225 -3.11 13.55 0.41
N MET A 226 -1.79 13.69 0.55
CA MET A 226 -0.90 14.11 -0.55
C MET A 226 -0.67 13.04 -1.61
N VAL A 227 -0.99 11.77 -1.34
CA VAL A 227 -0.79 10.70 -2.31
C VAL A 227 -1.82 10.74 -3.44
N ASN A 228 -3.03 11.24 -3.18
CA ASN A 228 -4.02 11.57 -4.21
C ASN A 228 -4.02 13.09 -4.50
N CYS A 229 -4.66 13.53 -5.58
CA CYS A 229 -4.72 14.95 -5.99
C CYS A 229 -6.15 15.53 -6.01
N ASN A 230 -7.08 14.91 -5.28
CA ASN A 230 -8.51 15.16 -5.46
C ASN A 230 -9.00 16.46 -4.80
N ASP A 231 -8.16 17.16 -4.03
CA ASP A 231 -8.45 18.47 -3.46
C ASP A 231 -7.86 19.64 -4.27
N GLU A 232 -7.56 19.40 -5.56
CA GLU A 232 -6.96 20.38 -6.49
C GLU A 232 -5.62 20.95 -5.98
N ASP A 233 -4.89 20.13 -5.23
CA ASP A 233 -3.58 20.43 -4.68
C ASP A 233 -2.45 19.77 -5.49
N GLN A 234 -1.22 19.83 -4.98
CA GLN A 234 -0.05 19.23 -5.62
C GLN A 234 0.12 17.75 -5.28
N GLY A 235 -0.99 17.01 -5.15
CA GLY A 235 -0.99 15.58 -4.88
C GLY A 235 -0.22 14.73 -5.90
N VAL A 236 0.18 13.52 -5.51
CA VAL A 236 1.09 12.68 -6.30
C VAL A 236 0.39 12.02 -7.48
N LEU A 237 -0.78 11.39 -7.28
CA LEU A 237 -1.45 10.57 -8.28
C LEU A 237 -2.86 11.08 -8.61
N ALA A 238 -3.20 11.03 -9.89
CA ALA A 238 -4.57 11.21 -10.36
C ALA A 238 -5.27 9.85 -10.46
N GLY A 239 -6.42 9.70 -9.78
CA GLY A 239 -7.22 8.48 -9.81
C GLY A 239 -8.09 8.37 -11.06
N ARG A 240 -8.19 7.18 -11.66
CA ARG A 240 -9.11 6.93 -12.79
C ARG A 240 -9.54 5.45 -12.88
N TRP A 241 -10.84 5.23 -13.04
CA TRP A 241 -11.49 3.90 -13.00
C TRP A 241 -12.41 3.60 -14.19
N ASP A 242 -12.39 4.44 -15.24
CA ASP A 242 -13.24 4.28 -16.43
C ASP A 242 -12.63 3.36 -17.50
N ASN A 243 -11.47 2.73 -17.22
CA ASN A 243 -10.71 1.87 -18.13
C ASN A 243 -10.21 2.58 -19.42
N HIS A 244 -10.08 3.91 -19.40
CA HIS A 244 -9.51 4.71 -20.48
C HIS A 244 -8.29 5.47 -19.97
N TYR A 245 -7.10 5.13 -20.46
CA TYR A 245 -5.82 5.62 -19.92
C TYR A 245 -4.89 6.19 -20.99
N GLU A 246 -5.39 6.52 -22.17
CA GLU A 246 -4.60 6.87 -23.35
C GLU A 246 -3.75 8.14 -23.17
N ASP A 247 -4.16 9.05 -22.28
CA ASP A 247 -3.44 10.28 -21.93
C ASP A 247 -2.53 10.13 -20.70
N GLY A 248 -2.33 8.91 -20.22
CA GLY A 248 -1.49 8.60 -19.06
C GLY A 248 -0.93 7.18 -19.11
N MET A 249 -0.56 6.65 -17.94
CA MET A 249 -0.19 5.26 -17.77
C MET A 249 -1.36 4.50 -17.14
N SER A 250 -1.62 3.28 -17.61
CA SER A 250 -2.57 2.41 -16.94
C SER A 250 -2.14 2.16 -15.48
N PRO A 251 -3.08 2.19 -14.52
CA PRO A 251 -2.82 1.79 -13.14
C PRO A 251 -2.20 0.39 -12.99
N MET A 252 -2.54 -0.54 -13.89
CA MET A 252 -2.00 -1.90 -13.85
C MET A 252 -0.59 -2.01 -14.39
N SER A 253 -0.10 -1.10 -15.23
CA SER A 253 1.25 -1.18 -15.81
C SER A 253 2.35 -0.78 -14.83
N TRP A 254 2.02 -0.06 -13.75
CA TRP A 254 3.00 0.25 -12.71
C TRP A 254 3.56 -1.01 -12.04
N ILE A 255 4.87 -1.03 -11.84
CA ILE A 255 5.60 -2.09 -11.12
C ILE A 255 6.33 -1.60 -9.87
N GLY A 256 6.30 -0.30 -9.62
CA GLY A 256 7.03 0.32 -8.53
C GLY A 256 6.63 1.77 -8.27
N SER A 257 6.94 2.24 -7.07
CA SER A 257 6.65 3.61 -6.62
C SER A 257 7.72 4.62 -7.03
N VAL A 258 8.92 4.12 -7.35
CA VAL A 258 10.11 4.94 -7.67
C VAL A 258 9.84 5.84 -8.88
N ASP A 259 9.38 5.25 -10.00
CA ASP A 259 9.11 6.00 -11.23
C ASP A 259 7.96 7.00 -11.05
N ILE A 260 6.90 6.63 -10.31
CA ILE A 260 5.79 7.54 -9.98
C ILE A 260 6.30 8.78 -9.24
N LEU A 261 7.05 8.59 -8.16
CA LEU A 261 7.58 9.70 -7.34
C LEU A 261 8.58 10.56 -8.14
N LYS A 262 9.45 9.94 -8.93
CA LYS A 262 10.41 10.65 -9.80
C LYS A 262 9.68 11.46 -10.88
N ARG A 263 8.64 10.92 -11.52
CA ARG A 263 7.80 11.65 -12.49
C ARG A 263 7.11 12.85 -11.83
N TRP A 264 6.49 12.66 -10.66
CA TRP A 264 5.86 13.76 -9.92
C TRP A 264 6.84 14.91 -9.66
N LYS A 265 8.05 14.63 -9.13
CA LYS A 265 9.08 15.67 -8.92
C LYS A 265 9.54 16.30 -10.25
N LYS A 266 9.82 15.48 -11.26
CA LYS A 266 10.34 15.91 -12.57
C LYS A 266 9.39 16.87 -13.28
N PHE A 267 8.09 16.62 -13.20
CA PHE A 267 7.06 17.42 -13.85
C PHE A 267 6.48 18.51 -12.93
N GLY A 268 7.28 19.03 -12.00
CA GLY A 268 6.90 20.20 -11.20
C GLY A 268 5.79 19.94 -10.18
N CYS A 269 5.72 18.72 -9.64
CA CYS A 269 4.70 18.28 -8.68
C CYS A 269 3.29 18.28 -9.28
N GLN A 270 3.17 18.03 -10.59
CA GLN A 270 1.90 17.76 -11.24
C GLN A 270 1.46 16.30 -10.99
N PRO A 271 0.15 16.04 -10.83
CA PRO A 271 -0.35 14.70 -10.61
C PRO A 271 0.05 13.71 -11.71
N VAL A 272 0.57 12.56 -11.31
CA VAL A 272 0.95 11.47 -12.20
C VAL A 272 -0.29 10.67 -12.57
N LYS A 273 -0.52 10.51 -13.87
CA LYS A 273 -1.65 9.78 -14.43
C LYS A 273 -1.24 8.34 -14.79
N TYR A 274 -1.92 7.29 -14.37
CA TYR A 274 -3.05 7.22 -13.43
C TYR A 274 -2.78 6.21 -12.32
N GLY A 275 -3.47 6.36 -11.18
CA GLY A 275 -3.42 5.45 -10.04
C GLY A 275 -4.78 4.83 -9.69
N GLN A 276 -4.74 3.69 -9.02
CA GLN A 276 -5.88 3.02 -8.36
C GLN A 276 -5.46 2.59 -6.95
N CYS A 277 -6.35 2.02 -6.14
CA CYS A 277 -6.15 1.87 -4.68
C CYS A 277 -4.80 1.22 -4.31
N TRP A 278 -4.38 0.15 -4.99
CA TRP A 278 -3.08 -0.47 -4.72
C TRP A 278 -1.89 0.42 -5.06
N VAL A 279 -2.00 1.26 -6.09
CA VAL A 279 -0.97 2.21 -6.49
C VAL A 279 -0.84 3.30 -5.42
N PHE A 280 -1.98 3.85 -4.96
CA PHE A 280 -1.98 4.82 -3.86
C PHE A 280 -1.40 4.21 -2.58
N ALA A 281 -1.85 3.01 -2.19
CA ALA A 281 -1.35 2.31 -1.02
C ALA A 281 0.16 2.03 -1.12
N ALA A 282 0.66 1.63 -2.28
CA ALA A 282 2.07 1.32 -2.45
C ALA A 282 2.97 2.57 -2.41
N VAL A 283 2.52 3.68 -3.00
CA VAL A 283 3.24 4.97 -2.90
C VAL A 283 3.22 5.48 -1.46
N ALA A 284 2.08 5.43 -0.77
CA ALA A 284 1.99 5.80 0.64
C ALA A 284 2.93 4.93 1.50
N CYS A 285 2.94 3.61 1.30
CA CYS A 285 3.85 2.70 2.00
C CYS A 285 5.32 3.06 1.75
N THR A 286 5.69 3.37 0.50
CA THR A 286 7.05 3.82 0.15
C THR A 286 7.44 5.07 0.93
N VAL A 287 6.57 6.09 0.96
CA VAL A 287 6.84 7.36 1.66
C VAL A 287 6.97 7.12 3.17
N MET A 288 6.08 6.33 3.77
CA MET A 288 6.11 6.04 5.21
C MET A 288 7.38 5.26 5.60
N ARG A 289 7.75 4.23 4.83
CA ARG A 289 9.01 3.48 5.01
C ARG A 289 10.25 4.36 4.86
N CYS A 290 10.25 5.23 3.85
CA CYS A 290 11.33 6.19 3.60
C CYS A 290 11.54 7.11 4.81
N LEU A 291 10.45 7.58 5.43
CA LEU A 291 10.49 8.44 6.61
C LEU A 291 10.83 7.69 7.91
N GLY A 292 10.91 6.35 7.87
CA GLY A 292 11.26 5.50 9.00
C GLY A 292 10.07 5.01 9.84
N ILE A 293 8.84 5.18 9.35
CA ILE A 293 7.63 4.65 9.98
C ILE A 293 7.40 3.23 9.45
N PRO A 294 7.32 2.19 10.31
CA PRO A 294 7.07 0.84 9.84
C PRO A 294 5.68 0.73 9.20
N SER A 295 5.62 0.27 7.95
CA SER A 295 4.37 0.21 7.19
C SER A 295 4.26 -1.02 6.30
N ARG A 296 3.03 -1.50 6.09
CA ARG A 296 2.70 -2.61 5.19
C ARG A 296 1.44 -2.31 4.38
N VAL A 297 1.41 -2.77 3.14
CA VAL A 297 0.20 -2.71 2.28
C VAL A 297 -0.74 -3.84 2.70
N VAL A 298 -2.02 -3.53 2.78
CA VAL A 298 -3.10 -4.46 3.15
C VAL A 298 -4.12 -4.48 2.04
N THR A 299 -4.60 -5.68 1.70
CA THR A 299 -5.70 -5.89 0.75
C THR A 299 -6.89 -6.48 1.49
N ASN A 300 -8.07 -5.86 1.37
CA ASN A 300 -9.35 -6.38 1.82
C ASN A 300 -10.17 -6.88 0.64
N TYR A 301 -10.70 -8.11 0.67
CA TYR A 301 -11.55 -8.63 -0.40
C TYR A 301 -13.03 -8.44 -0.07
N ASN A 302 -13.84 -8.21 -1.11
CA ASN A 302 -15.22 -7.76 -0.95
C ASN A 302 -15.31 -6.53 -0.02
N SER A 303 -14.52 -5.50 -0.32
CA SER A 303 -14.51 -4.26 0.47
C SER A 303 -15.76 -3.47 0.18
N ALA A 304 -16.53 -3.16 1.21
CA ALA A 304 -17.73 -2.34 1.07
C ALA A 304 -17.36 -0.87 0.94
N HIS A 305 -18.05 -0.15 0.07
CA HIS A 305 -18.01 1.31 0.02
C HIS A 305 -19.41 1.84 0.36
N ASP A 306 -19.68 1.95 1.66
CA ASP A 306 -20.95 2.44 2.21
C ASP A 306 -21.01 3.97 2.11
N THR A 307 -21.91 4.48 1.26
CA THR A 307 -22.06 5.92 1.02
C THR A 307 -23.00 6.62 2.00
N ASN A 308 -23.71 5.87 2.84
CA ASN A 308 -24.73 6.43 3.73
C ASN A 308 -24.45 6.15 5.23
N GLY A 309 -23.50 5.26 5.53
CA GLY A 309 -22.99 4.97 6.87
C GLY A 309 -23.92 4.14 7.75
N ASN A 310 -24.89 3.43 7.16
CA ASN A 310 -25.83 2.57 7.87
C ASN A 310 -25.32 1.13 8.06
N LEU A 311 -24.11 0.80 7.59
CA LEU A 311 -23.51 -0.54 7.65
C LEU A 311 -24.25 -1.60 6.81
N VAL A 312 -25.12 -1.17 5.88
CA VAL A 312 -25.90 -2.03 4.99
C VAL A 312 -25.73 -1.55 3.55
N ILE A 313 -25.19 -2.44 2.71
CA ILE A 313 -24.97 -2.22 1.29
C ILE A 313 -26.17 -2.73 0.50
N ASP A 314 -26.94 -1.82 -0.09
CA ASP A 314 -28.12 -2.15 -0.88
C ASP A 314 -27.79 -2.29 -2.38
N HIS A 315 -27.97 -3.50 -2.91
CA HIS A 315 -27.80 -3.82 -4.32
C HIS A 315 -29.13 -4.17 -4.99
N TYR A 316 -29.62 -3.26 -5.82
CA TYR A 316 -30.81 -3.47 -6.61
C TYR A 316 -30.48 -4.15 -7.93
N LEU A 317 -31.08 -5.32 -8.18
CA LEU A 317 -30.94 -6.13 -9.39
C LEU A 317 -32.29 -6.22 -10.12
N SER A 318 -32.28 -6.34 -11.44
CA SER A 318 -33.47 -6.73 -12.20
C SER A 318 -33.71 -8.25 -12.13
N GLU A 319 -34.84 -8.73 -12.64
CA GLU A 319 -35.15 -10.17 -12.78
C GLU A 319 -34.18 -10.96 -13.67
N ILE A 320 -33.31 -10.25 -14.42
CA ILE A 320 -32.24 -10.84 -15.24
C ILE A 320 -30.84 -10.53 -14.66
N GLY A 321 -30.77 -10.08 -13.40
CA GLY A 321 -29.51 -9.88 -12.67
C GLY A 321 -28.75 -8.63 -13.07
N GLU A 322 -29.37 -7.70 -13.79
CA GLU A 322 -28.73 -6.43 -14.15
C GLU A 322 -28.82 -5.43 -13.01
N ARG A 323 -27.71 -4.74 -12.73
CA ARG A 323 -27.66 -3.69 -11.71
C ARG A 323 -28.60 -2.53 -12.08
N ASN A 324 -29.48 -2.18 -11.15
CA ASN A 324 -30.37 -1.02 -11.25
C ASN A 324 -29.62 0.25 -10.79
N ARG A 325 -29.98 1.39 -11.41
CA ARG A 325 -29.42 2.73 -11.11
C ARG A 325 -29.64 3.19 -9.66
N ARG A 326 -30.56 2.57 -8.92
CA ARG A 326 -30.75 2.84 -7.48
C ARG A 326 -29.58 2.39 -6.61
N SER A 327 -28.78 1.43 -7.06
CA SER A 327 -27.62 0.94 -6.32
C SER A 327 -26.52 1.99 -6.31
N ARG A 328 -26.42 2.78 -5.23
CA ARG A 328 -25.39 3.82 -5.06
C ARG A 328 -24.10 3.23 -4.48
N ASP A 329 -24.23 2.29 -3.55
CA ASP A 329 -23.09 1.63 -2.93
C ASP A 329 -22.42 0.64 -3.89
N MET A 330 -21.15 0.35 -3.61
CA MET A 330 -20.36 -0.61 -4.37
C MET A 330 -19.65 -1.57 -3.43
N ILE A 331 -19.57 -2.83 -3.83
CA ILE A 331 -18.64 -3.79 -3.24
C ILE A 331 -17.51 -3.94 -4.23
N TRP A 332 -16.32 -3.52 -3.81
CA TRP A 332 -15.11 -3.69 -4.57
C TRP A 332 -14.63 -5.13 -4.37
N ASN A 333 -14.25 -5.81 -5.45
CA ASN A 333 -13.75 -7.18 -5.38
C ASN A 333 -12.54 -7.26 -4.44
N PHE A 334 -11.69 -6.22 -4.46
CA PHE A 334 -10.75 -5.93 -3.41
C PHE A 334 -10.51 -4.42 -3.29
N HIS A 335 -9.99 -3.99 -2.15
CA HIS A 335 -9.51 -2.64 -1.90
C HIS A 335 -8.20 -2.70 -1.13
N CYS A 336 -7.31 -1.73 -1.36
CA CYS A 336 -5.97 -1.72 -0.77
C CYS A 336 -5.72 -0.42 -0.01
N TRP A 337 -5.18 -0.53 1.19
CA TRP A 337 -4.72 0.59 2.02
C TRP A 337 -3.37 0.25 2.67
N VAL A 338 -2.90 1.11 3.58
CA VAL A 338 -1.65 0.92 4.33
C VAL A 338 -1.94 0.79 5.82
N GLU A 339 -1.30 -0.16 6.49
CA GLU A 339 -1.16 -0.12 7.94
C GLU A 339 0.19 0.46 8.31
N SER A 340 0.23 1.39 9.27
CA SER A 340 1.46 1.95 9.83
C SER A 340 1.53 1.72 11.34
N TRP A 341 2.68 1.28 11.84
CA TRP A 341 2.89 0.99 13.26
C TRP A 341 3.29 2.24 14.02
N MET A 342 2.48 2.61 15.01
CA MET A 342 2.78 3.73 15.91
C MET A 342 1.99 3.66 17.21
N ALA A 343 2.48 4.32 18.24
CA ALA A 343 1.73 4.65 19.44
C ALA A 343 0.70 5.76 19.18
N ARG A 344 -0.36 5.79 19.99
CA ARG A 344 -1.48 6.75 19.92
C ARG A 344 -1.63 7.53 21.24
N PRO A 345 -0.67 8.39 21.60
CA PRO A 345 -0.74 9.17 22.83
C PRO A 345 -1.90 10.19 22.83
N ASP A 346 -2.50 10.46 21.67
CA ASP A 346 -3.71 11.24 21.50
C ASP A 346 -5.00 10.50 21.90
N LEU A 347 -4.93 9.18 22.09
CA LEU A 347 -6.04 8.30 22.48
C LEU A 347 -5.84 7.72 23.88
N ALA A 348 -6.87 7.05 24.40
CA ALA A 348 -6.74 6.26 25.63
C ALA A 348 -5.71 5.11 25.45
N PRO A 349 -5.02 4.70 26.53
CA PRO A 349 -4.05 3.61 26.45
C PRO A 349 -4.65 2.33 25.84
N GLY A 350 -3.85 1.65 25.01
CA GLY A 350 -4.20 0.36 24.41
C GLY A 350 -4.62 0.41 22.94
N TYR A 351 -4.51 1.55 22.25
CA TYR A 351 -4.72 1.70 20.80
C TYR A 351 -3.42 1.86 20.00
N ASP A 352 -2.27 1.65 20.65
CA ASP A 352 -0.98 1.56 19.99
C ASP A 352 -0.93 0.35 19.04
N GLY A 353 -0.04 0.41 18.05
CA GLY A 353 0.22 -0.67 17.10
C GLY A 353 -0.20 -0.28 15.69
N TRP A 354 -0.80 -1.21 14.94
CA TRP A 354 -1.21 -0.98 13.55
C TRP A 354 -2.36 0.01 13.43
N GLN A 355 -2.13 1.04 12.61
CA GLN A 355 -3.11 2.06 12.26
C GLN A 355 -3.39 2.00 10.75
N ALA A 356 -4.65 1.83 10.36
CA ALA A 356 -5.08 1.87 8.97
C ALA A 356 -5.09 3.32 8.44
N LEU A 357 -4.46 3.51 7.28
CA LEU A 357 -4.35 4.74 6.52
C LEU A 357 -4.75 4.42 5.09
N ASP A 358 -5.83 5.03 4.61
CA ASP A 358 -6.26 4.87 3.23
C ASP A 358 -5.96 6.14 2.42
N PRO A 359 -4.99 6.09 1.49
CA PRO A 359 -4.70 7.21 0.59
C PRO A 359 -5.65 7.31 -0.60
N THR A 360 -6.57 6.36 -0.78
CA THR A 360 -7.54 6.35 -1.87
C THR A 360 -8.62 7.41 -1.62
N PRO A 361 -8.94 8.29 -2.58
CA PRO A 361 -9.90 9.37 -2.40
C PRO A 361 -11.34 8.86 -2.47
N GLN A 362 -11.81 8.22 -1.40
CA GLN A 362 -13.17 7.69 -1.27
C GLN A 362 -14.10 8.67 -0.54
N GLU A 363 -13.78 8.97 0.72
CA GLU A 363 -14.55 9.89 1.57
C GLU A 363 -13.71 11.07 2.05
N LYS A 364 -14.38 12.20 2.30
CA LYS A 364 -13.73 13.40 2.85
C LYS A 364 -13.73 13.35 4.37
N SER A 365 -12.54 13.34 4.97
CA SER A 365 -12.36 13.56 6.40
C SER A 365 -12.03 15.02 6.69
N GLU A 366 -12.88 15.69 7.47
CA GLU A 366 -12.74 17.13 7.79
C GLU A 366 -12.62 18.03 6.53
N GLY A 367 -13.26 17.62 5.42
CA GLY A 367 -13.30 18.36 4.15
C GLY A 367 -12.17 18.04 3.16
N VAL A 368 -11.24 17.14 3.52
CA VAL A 368 -10.06 16.75 2.73
C VAL A 368 -10.14 15.25 2.40
N PHE A 369 -9.74 14.85 1.20
CA PHE A 369 -9.63 13.44 0.81
C PHE A 369 -8.43 12.78 1.49
N CYS A 370 -8.60 12.44 2.76
CA CYS A 370 -7.67 11.68 3.57
C CYS A 370 -8.44 10.76 4.51
N CYS A 371 -7.85 9.62 4.85
CA CYS A 371 -8.48 8.63 5.72
C CYS A 371 -7.44 8.02 6.68
N GLY A 372 -7.79 8.01 7.97
CA GLY A 372 -6.94 7.53 9.05
C GLY A 372 -5.99 8.60 9.62
N PRO A 373 -5.09 8.22 10.54
CA PRO A 373 -4.82 6.86 11.01
C PRO A 373 -5.88 6.32 11.99
N ALA A 374 -6.47 5.17 11.66
CA ALA A 374 -7.47 4.48 12.47
C ALA A 374 -6.84 3.27 13.18
N PRO A 375 -6.91 3.14 14.52
CA PRO A 375 -6.39 1.95 15.18
C PRO A 375 -7.13 0.70 14.71
N VAL A 376 -6.41 -0.29 14.18
CA VAL A 376 -7.00 -1.56 13.71
C VAL A 376 -7.75 -2.27 14.84
N LYS A 377 -7.25 -2.14 16.06
CA LYS A 377 -7.95 -2.60 17.26
C LYS A 377 -9.29 -1.90 17.47
N ALA A 378 -9.37 -0.58 17.27
CA ALA A 378 -10.64 0.14 17.45
C ALA A 378 -11.68 -0.26 16.40
N ILE A 379 -11.24 -0.58 15.17
CA ILE A 379 -12.09 -1.18 14.14
C ILE A 379 -12.60 -2.54 14.63
N LYS A 380 -11.72 -3.42 15.14
CA LYS A 380 -12.11 -4.73 15.66
C LYS A 380 -13.09 -4.69 16.83
N GLU A 381 -12.96 -3.72 17.72
CA GLU A 381 -13.82 -3.58 18.89
C GLU A 381 -15.06 -2.69 18.64
N GLY A 382 -15.25 -2.15 17.42
CA GLY A 382 -16.38 -1.28 17.08
C GLY A 382 -16.38 0.06 17.83
N ASP A 383 -15.21 0.63 18.15
CA ASP A 383 -15.05 1.90 18.86
C ASP A 383 -15.10 3.10 17.91
N LEU A 384 -16.24 3.27 17.24
CA LEU A 384 -16.45 4.19 16.12
C LEU A 384 -16.29 5.69 16.47
N GLN A 385 -16.36 6.05 17.75
CA GLN A 385 -16.25 7.42 18.24
C GLN A 385 -14.81 7.96 18.26
N LEU A 386 -13.81 7.08 18.16
CA LEU A 386 -12.41 7.47 18.24
C LEU A 386 -11.93 8.07 16.91
N LYS A 387 -10.89 8.90 17.00
CA LYS A 387 -10.22 9.43 15.82
C LYS A 387 -9.21 8.41 15.28
N TYR A 388 -9.05 8.24 13.98
CA TYR A 388 -9.67 8.97 12.86
C TYR A 388 -10.44 7.99 11.96
N ASP A 389 -11.55 8.43 11.37
CA ASP A 389 -12.23 7.76 10.24
C ASP A 389 -12.65 6.29 10.45
N ILE A 390 -12.73 5.85 11.71
CA ILE A 390 -13.09 4.47 12.10
C ILE A 390 -14.46 4.04 11.56
N PRO A 391 -15.53 4.87 11.59
CA PRO A 391 -16.83 4.46 11.06
C PRO A 391 -16.76 4.00 9.60
N PHE A 392 -15.98 4.71 8.78
CA PHE A 392 -15.81 4.40 7.37
C PHE A 392 -15.09 3.05 7.19
N ILE A 393 -13.91 2.91 7.79
CA ILE A 393 -13.10 1.68 7.66
C ILE A 393 -13.79 0.47 8.30
N PHE A 394 -14.59 0.69 9.37
CA PHE A 394 -15.40 -0.36 9.97
C PHE A 394 -16.45 -0.89 8.99
N ALA A 395 -17.13 0.01 8.26
CA ALA A 395 -18.10 -0.39 7.23
C ALA A 395 -17.42 -1.20 6.11
N GLU A 396 -16.22 -0.81 5.68
CA GLU A 396 -15.46 -1.51 4.63
C GLU A 396 -15.22 -3.00 4.92
N VAL A 397 -15.15 -3.39 6.19
CA VAL A 397 -14.83 -4.76 6.62
C VAL A 397 -15.99 -5.50 7.30
N ASN A 398 -17.04 -4.80 7.72
CA ASN A 398 -18.17 -5.42 8.45
C ASN A 398 -19.54 -5.25 7.80
N ALA A 399 -19.73 -4.39 6.79
CA ALA A 399 -21.08 -4.09 6.29
C ALA A 399 -21.85 -5.33 5.79
N ASP A 400 -23.14 -5.38 6.09
CA ASP A 400 -24.06 -6.39 5.55
C ASP A 400 -24.40 -6.06 4.10
N VAL A 401 -24.75 -7.08 3.31
CA VAL A 401 -25.15 -6.88 1.90
C VAL A 401 -26.57 -7.37 1.70
N VAL A 402 -27.42 -6.52 1.13
CA VAL A 402 -28.79 -6.88 0.77
C VAL A 402 -28.98 -6.74 -0.72
N TYR A 403 -29.30 -7.84 -1.40
CA TYR A 403 -29.73 -7.81 -2.79
C TYR A 403 -31.24 -7.65 -2.86
N TRP A 404 -31.70 -6.59 -3.52
CA TRP A 404 -33.10 -6.33 -3.82
C TRP A 404 -33.38 -6.66 -5.29
N VAL A 405 -34.11 -7.73 -5.56
CA VAL A 405 -34.56 -8.07 -6.91
C VAL A 405 -35.85 -7.30 -7.19
N VAL A 406 -35.79 -6.41 -8.17
CA VAL A 406 -36.88 -5.53 -8.60
C VAL A 406 -37.60 -6.17 -9.78
N HIS A 407 -38.85 -6.53 -9.56
CA HIS A 407 -39.73 -7.12 -10.56
C HIS A 407 -40.32 -6.07 -11.51
N GLN A 408 -40.84 -6.50 -12.66
CA GLN A 408 -41.42 -5.58 -13.66
C GLN A 408 -42.66 -4.82 -13.15
N ASP A 409 -43.39 -5.41 -12.22
CA ASP A 409 -44.55 -4.81 -11.55
C ASP A 409 -44.17 -3.82 -10.44
N GLY A 410 -42.88 -3.66 -10.17
CA GLY A 410 -42.34 -2.78 -9.13
C GLY A 410 -42.26 -3.42 -7.75
N THR A 411 -42.62 -4.69 -7.59
CA THR A 411 -42.41 -5.42 -6.32
C THR A 411 -40.93 -5.74 -6.12
N GLU A 412 -40.52 -5.81 -4.85
CA GLU A 412 -39.13 -6.03 -4.46
C GLU A 412 -39.02 -7.22 -3.51
N LYS A 413 -38.10 -8.13 -3.83
CA LYS A 413 -37.77 -9.29 -2.98
C LYS A 413 -36.30 -9.19 -2.56
N LYS A 414 -36.04 -9.44 -1.27
CA LYS A 414 -34.69 -9.31 -0.71
C LYS A 414 -34.00 -10.66 -0.53
N SER A 415 -32.69 -10.67 -0.73
CA SER A 415 -31.76 -11.75 -0.38
C SER A 415 -30.64 -11.12 0.44
N THR A 416 -30.58 -11.42 1.73
CA THR A 416 -29.61 -10.85 2.68
C THR A 416 -28.40 -11.76 2.80
N HIS A 417 -27.22 -11.15 2.89
CA HIS A 417 -25.93 -11.82 3.09
C HIS A 417 -25.11 -11.05 4.13
N SER A 418 -25.06 -11.56 5.36
CA SER A 418 -24.43 -10.86 6.49
C SER A 418 -22.93 -11.17 6.70
N SER A 419 -22.36 -12.00 5.85
CA SER A 419 -21.00 -12.53 6.03
C SER A 419 -20.20 -12.55 4.73
N VAL A 420 -20.38 -11.56 3.86
CA VAL A 420 -19.73 -11.52 2.54
C VAL A 420 -18.68 -10.43 2.38
N VAL A 421 -18.72 -9.37 3.20
CA VAL A 421 -17.77 -8.25 3.19
C VAL A 421 -16.57 -8.54 4.09
N GLY A 422 -15.43 -7.90 3.81
CA GLY A 422 -14.29 -7.95 4.71
C GLY A 422 -13.59 -9.31 4.75
N LYS A 423 -13.23 -9.88 3.59
CA LYS A 423 -12.73 -11.25 3.49
C LYS A 423 -11.24 -11.29 3.21
N ASN A 424 -10.60 -12.36 3.71
CA ASN A 424 -9.21 -12.70 3.42
C ASN A 424 -8.28 -11.47 3.48
N ILE A 425 -8.41 -10.64 4.51
CA ILE A 425 -7.63 -9.41 4.62
C ILE A 425 -6.16 -9.83 4.66
N SER A 426 -5.39 -9.39 3.69
CA SER A 426 -4.11 -9.99 3.33
C SER A 426 -2.98 -8.97 3.32
N THR A 427 -1.82 -9.40 3.82
CA THR A 427 -0.56 -8.68 3.67
C THR A 427 0.59 -9.66 3.39
N LYS A 428 1.74 -9.15 3.00
CA LYS A 428 2.93 -9.97 2.77
C LYS A 428 3.50 -10.39 4.13
N SER A 429 3.80 -11.67 4.29
CA SER A 429 4.46 -12.17 5.51
C SER A 429 5.87 -11.58 5.69
N VAL A 430 6.24 -11.41 6.96
CA VAL A 430 7.59 -10.99 7.37
C VAL A 430 8.65 -11.93 6.81
N GLY A 431 9.58 -11.40 6.02
CA GLY A 431 10.74 -12.13 5.49
C GLY A 431 10.41 -13.23 4.45
N ARG A 432 9.15 -13.34 4.01
CA ARG A 432 8.70 -14.39 3.08
C ARG A 432 7.76 -13.84 2.02
N ASP A 433 7.65 -14.54 0.90
CA ASP A 433 6.71 -14.23 -0.17
C ASP A 433 5.34 -14.91 0.01
N SER A 434 5.06 -15.45 1.21
CA SER A 434 3.77 -16.01 1.55
C SER A 434 2.76 -14.91 1.90
N ARG A 435 1.48 -15.23 1.71
CA ARG A 435 0.36 -14.44 2.21
C ARG A 435 0.19 -14.65 3.70
N GLU A 436 0.08 -13.55 4.44
CA GLU A 436 -0.40 -13.54 5.82
C GLU A 436 -1.85 -13.07 5.82
N ASP A 437 -2.72 -13.88 6.44
CA ASP A 437 -4.12 -13.52 6.64
C ASP A 437 -4.29 -12.79 7.98
N ILE A 438 -4.64 -11.52 7.91
CA ILE A 438 -4.84 -10.63 9.05
C ILE A 438 -6.32 -10.30 9.24
N THR A 439 -7.26 -11.06 8.67
CA THR A 439 -8.71 -10.82 8.87
C THR A 439 -9.09 -10.75 10.35
N HIS A 440 -8.46 -11.62 11.15
CA HIS A 440 -8.67 -11.70 12.59
C HIS A 440 -8.19 -10.46 13.38
N THR A 441 -7.40 -9.57 12.78
CA THR A 441 -7.00 -8.30 13.41
C THR A 441 -8.05 -7.22 13.24
N TYR A 442 -8.89 -7.32 12.21
CA TYR A 442 -9.95 -6.34 11.88
C TYR A 442 -11.32 -6.73 12.41
N LYS A 443 -11.62 -8.03 12.53
CA LYS A 443 -12.93 -8.49 13.02
C LYS A 443 -12.83 -9.81 13.77
N TYR A 444 -13.85 -10.08 14.58
CA TYR A 444 -14.03 -11.37 15.24
C TYR A 444 -14.52 -12.43 14.22
N PRO A 445 -14.37 -13.74 14.53
CA PRO A 445 -14.88 -14.79 13.65
C PRO A 445 -16.37 -14.64 13.39
N GLU A 446 -16.78 -14.79 12.14
CA GLU A 446 -18.18 -14.65 11.74
C GLU A 446 -19.06 -15.73 12.39
N GLY A 447 -20.25 -15.34 12.83
CA GLY A 447 -21.18 -16.17 13.58
C GLY A 447 -20.82 -16.33 15.07
N SER A 448 -19.81 -15.63 15.58
CA SER A 448 -19.48 -15.64 17.01
C SER A 448 -20.27 -14.57 17.78
N ASP A 449 -20.57 -14.84 19.05
CA ASP A 449 -21.29 -13.88 19.91
C ASP A 449 -20.59 -12.51 19.96
N LYS A 450 -19.26 -12.50 19.93
CA LYS A 450 -18.45 -11.27 19.94
C LYS A 450 -18.56 -10.46 18.66
N GLU A 451 -18.61 -11.11 17.50
CA GLU A 451 -18.83 -10.41 16.22
C GLU A 451 -20.18 -9.69 16.28
N ARG A 452 -21.24 -10.38 16.70
CA ARG A 452 -22.56 -9.77 16.80
C ARG A 452 -22.63 -8.65 17.84
N GLU A 453 -22.01 -8.82 19.01
CA GLU A 453 -21.92 -7.78 20.04
C GLU A 453 -21.23 -6.51 19.51
N VAL A 454 -20.12 -6.66 18.79
CA VAL A 454 -19.39 -5.54 18.18
C VAL A 454 -20.22 -4.87 17.08
N PHE A 455 -20.90 -5.65 16.24
CA PHE A 455 -21.74 -5.11 15.19
C PHE A 455 -22.96 -4.35 15.76
N GLU A 456 -23.62 -4.89 16.78
CA GLU A 456 -24.74 -4.23 17.47
C GLU A 456 -24.32 -2.96 18.21
N LYS A 457 -23.09 -2.93 18.74
CA LYS A 457 -22.49 -1.71 19.30
C LYS A 457 -22.28 -0.64 18.23
N ALA A 458 -21.94 -1.03 17.01
CA ALA A 458 -21.67 -0.14 15.88
C ALA A 458 -22.94 0.34 15.17
N GLU A 459 -23.98 -0.49 15.09
CA GLU A 459 -25.29 -0.14 14.53
C GLU A 459 -26.01 0.89 15.41
N ARG A 460 -26.38 2.03 14.83
CA ARG A 460 -27.21 3.05 15.50
C ARG A 460 -28.71 2.73 15.48
N GLU A 461 -29.13 1.84 14.58
CA GLU A 461 -30.50 1.37 14.42
C GLU A 461 -30.49 -0.16 14.47
N GLN A 462 -31.29 -0.77 15.36
CA GLN A 462 -31.39 -2.24 15.44
C GLN A 462 -32.02 -2.79 14.16
N SER A 463 -31.20 -3.17 13.18
CA SER A 463 -31.67 -3.93 12.04
C SER A 463 -31.65 -5.42 12.42
N SER A 464 -32.82 -6.02 12.61
CA SER A 464 -32.95 -7.46 12.84
C SER A 464 -32.87 -8.21 11.50
N LEU A 465 -31.75 -8.09 10.80
CA LEU A 465 -31.48 -8.83 9.57
C LEU A 465 -31.04 -10.25 9.94
N ARG A 466 -31.99 -11.17 10.04
CA ARG A 466 -31.71 -12.61 10.11
C ARG A 466 -31.89 -13.22 8.73
N GLU A 467 -30.93 -14.04 8.32
CA GLU A 467 -31.14 -14.99 7.22
C GLU A 467 -32.23 -15.98 7.66
N GLU A 468 -33.37 -15.98 6.98
CA GLU A 468 -34.37 -17.04 7.12
C GLU A 468 -33.91 -18.26 6.30
N ASP A 469 -33.61 -19.38 6.98
CA ASP A 469 -33.24 -20.63 6.30
C ASP A 469 -34.49 -21.30 5.72
N GLU A 470 -34.79 -21.00 4.46
CA GLU A 470 -35.91 -21.59 3.72
C GLU A 470 -35.57 -22.99 3.14
N GLY A 471 -34.36 -23.50 3.38
CA GLY A 471 -33.90 -24.83 2.96
C GLY A 471 -33.53 -24.98 1.48
N LEU A 472 -33.61 -23.91 0.69
CA LEU A 472 -33.01 -23.84 -0.66
C LEU A 472 -31.70 -23.05 -0.59
N HIS A 473 -30.65 -23.55 -1.24
CA HIS A 473 -29.37 -22.84 -1.33
C HIS A 473 -28.85 -22.80 -2.76
N LEU A 474 -28.21 -21.69 -3.11
CA LEU A 474 -27.60 -21.47 -4.42
C LEU A 474 -26.14 -21.05 -4.23
N LYS A 475 -25.23 -21.68 -4.96
CA LYS A 475 -23.80 -21.31 -5.03
C LYS A 475 -23.28 -21.40 -6.45
N ILE A 476 -22.28 -20.60 -6.80
CA ILE A 476 -21.62 -20.65 -8.10
C ILE A 476 -20.27 -21.35 -7.95
N LYS A 477 -20.03 -22.41 -8.73
CA LYS A 477 -18.73 -23.08 -8.88
C LYS A 477 -18.08 -22.73 -10.22
N LEU A 478 -16.76 -22.80 -10.29
CA LEU A 478 -15.96 -22.54 -11.49
C LEU A 478 -15.26 -23.84 -11.89
N SER A 479 -15.17 -24.15 -13.19
CA SER A 479 -14.31 -25.23 -13.71
C SER A 479 -12.83 -24.86 -13.58
N ASP A 480 -11.95 -25.84 -13.53
CA ASP A 480 -10.52 -25.57 -13.69
C ASP A 480 -10.24 -24.89 -15.05
N GLY A 481 -9.19 -24.06 -15.12
CA GLY A 481 -8.68 -23.53 -16.39
C GLY A 481 -9.34 -22.24 -16.91
N ALA A 482 -9.83 -21.36 -16.05
CA ALA A 482 -10.25 -20.00 -16.43
C ALA A 482 -9.03 -19.11 -16.75
N ASN A 483 -8.32 -19.44 -17.84
CA ASN A 483 -7.13 -18.74 -18.30
C ASN A 483 -7.50 -17.72 -19.39
N ASN A 484 -6.69 -16.67 -19.51
CA ASN A 484 -6.86 -15.69 -20.58
C ASN A 484 -6.68 -16.38 -21.95
N GLY A 485 -7.58 -16.08 -22.90
CA GLY A 485 -7.63 -16.75 -24.20
C GLY A 485 -8.38 -18.08 -24.25
N CYS A 486 -8.93 -18.58 -23.13
CA CYS A 486 -9.58 -19.90 -23.06
C CYS A 486 -11.07 -19.82 -22.73
N ASP A 487 -11.88 -20.65 -23.37
CA ASP A 487 -13.26 -20.87 -22.94
C ASP A 487 -13.31 -21.70 -21.64
N PHE A 488 -14.25 -21.38 -20.75
CA PHE A 488 -14.42 -22.08 -19.47
C PHE A 488 -15.89 -22.19 -19.05
N ASP A 489 -16.17 -22.99 -18.03
CA ASP A 489 -17.53 -23.23 -17.53
C ASP A 489 -17.71 -22.75 -16.09
N VAL A 490 -18.86 -22.15 -15.82
CA VAL A 490 -19.34 -21.88 -14.46
C VAL A 490 -20.62 -22.66 -14.20
N PHE A 491 -20.87 -23.05 -12.95
CA PHE A 491 -21.97 -23.92 -12.57
C PHE A 491 -22.78 -23.27 -11.46
N ALA A 492 -24.08 -23.07 -11.69
CA ALA A 492 -25.03 -22.83 -10.62
C ALA A 492 -25.34 -24.18 -9.96
N VAL A 493 -25.00 -24.30 -8.68
CA VAL A 493 -25.24 -25.49 -7.88
C VAL A 493 -26.34 -25.17 -6.88
N ILE A 494 -27.47 -25.84 -7.04
CA ILE A 494 -28.69 -25.62 -6.26
C ILE A 494 -28.91 -26.82 -5.35
N SER A 495 -29.03 -26.58 -4.05
CA SER A 495 -29.32 -27.62 -3.06
C SER A 495 -30.73 -27.43 -2.52
N ASN A 496 -31.58 -28.45 -2.65
CA ASN A 496 -32.90 -28.49 -2.03
C ASN A 496 -32.83 -29.37 -0.78
N ASN A 497 -32.70 -28.74 0.39
CA ASN A 497 -32.68 -29.43 1.69
C ASN A 497 -34.08 -29.65 2.28
N THR A 498 -35.13 -29.24 1.57
CA THR A 498 -36.51 -29.42 1.99
C THR A 498 -37.02 -30.84 1.72
N GLY A 499 -38.13 -31.22 2.37
CA GLY A 499 -38.82 -32.50 2.15
C GLY A 499 -39.73 -32.53 0.92
N THR A 500 -39.76 -31.46 0.13
CA THR A 500 -40.71 -31.28 -0.98
C THR A 500 -39.99 -30.93 -2.27
N GLU A 501 -40.56 -31.37 -3.39
CA GLU A 501 -40.11 -30.93 -4.70
C GLU A 501 -40.36 -29.41 -4.84
N ARG A 502 -39.41 -28.71 -5.48
CA ARG A 502 -39.53 -27.30 -5.81
C ARG A 502 -39.37 -27.10 -7.31
N VAL A 503 -40.19 -26.21 -7.87
CA VAL A 503 -40.05 -25.78 -9.26
C VAL A 503 -39.64 -24.33 -9.25
N CYS A 504 -38.45 -24.06 -9.77
CA CYS A 504 -37.85 -22.72 -9.73
C CYS A 504 -37.52 -22.22 -11.13
N ARG A 505 -37.43 -20.90 -11.29
CA ARG A 505 -36.70 -20.27 -12.41
C ARG A 505 -35.25 -20.08 -11.99
N LEU A 506 -34.30 -20.47 -12.84
CA LEU A 506 -32.88 -20.15 -12.67
C LEU A 506 -32.42 -19.23 -13.80
N MET A 507 -31.96 -18.04 -13.45
CA MET A 507 -31.29 -17.12 -14.36
C MET A 507 -29.82 -17.02 -13.97
N MET A 508 -28.92 -17.19 -14.94
CA MET A 508 -27.48 -16.94 -14.80
C MET A 508 -27.05 -15.88 -15.81
N CYS A 509 -26.29 -14.89 -15.35
CA CYS A 509 -25.72 -13.83 -16.18
C CYS A 509 -24.25 -13.62 -15.82
N ALA A 510 -23.38 -13.66 -16.82
CA ALA A 510 -21.96 -13.38 -16.72
C ALA A 510 -21.63 -12.10 -17.50
N ARG A 511 -20.94 -11.18 -16.85
CA ARG A 511 -20.51 -9.90 -17.43
C ARG A 511 -19.05 -9.65 -17.10
N THR A 512 -18.29 -9.04 -18.01
CA THR A 512 -16.97 -8.53 -17.63
C THR A 512 -17.14 -7.47 -16.55
N ALA A 513 -16.16 -7.32 -15.67
CA ALA A 513 -16.21 -6.32 -14.62
C ALA A 513 -14.82 -5.81 -14.30
N SER A 514 -14.74 -4.57 -13.82
CA SER A 514 -13.55 -4.03 -13.19
C SER A 514 -13.48 -4.44 -11.71
N TYR A 515 -12.32 -4.28 -11.10
CA TYR A 515 -12.11 -4.67 -9.71
C TYR A 515 -12.97 -3.88 -8.71
N ASN A 516 -13.35 -2.64 -9.03
CA ASN A 516 -14.22 -1.80 -8.18
C ASN A 516 -15.72 -2.14 -8.30
N GLY A 517 -16.08 -3.19 -9.06
CA GLY A 517 -17.46 -3.64 -9.22
C GLY A 517 -18.24 -2.97 -10.36
N THR A 518 -17.59 -2.16 -11.20
CA THR A 518 -18.23 -1.63 -12.42
C THR A 518 -18.41 -2.78 -13.41
N VAL A 519 -19.63 -2.97 -13.90
CA VAL A 519 -19.98 -4.08 -14.80
C VAL A 519 -19.96 -3.64 -16.26
N GLY A 520 -19.29 -4.42 -17.10
CA GLY A 520 -19.23 -4.26 -18.54
C GLY A 520 -20.34 -5.01 -19.29
N PRO A 521 -20.10 -5.30 -20.58
CA PRO A 521 -21.02 -6.08 -21.42
C PRO A 521 -21.25 -7.51 -20.91
N GLN A 522 -22.39 -8.09 -21.30
CA GLN A 522 -22.70 -9.48 -21.05
C GLN A 522 -21.88 -10.41 -21.94
N CYS A 523 -21.22 -11.39 -21.34
CA CYS A 523 -20.43 -12.41 -22.03
C CYS A 523 -20.99 -13.84 -21.91
N GLY A 524 -22.03 -14.05 -21.09
CA GLY A 524 -22.76 -15.32 -21.02
C GLY A 524 -24.11 -15.15 -20.31
N MET A 525 -25.13 -15.86 -20.76
CA MET A 525 -26.44 -15.85 -20.12
C MET A 525 -27.18 -17.17 -20.32
N LYS A 526 -27.93 -17.60 -19.31
CA LYS A 526 -28.80 -18.78 -19.37
C LYS A 526 -30.02 -18.56 -18.49
N ASP A 527 -31.20 -18.67 -19.09
CA ASP A 527 -32.49 -18.55 -18.39
C ASP A 527 -33.26 -19.87 -18.54
N LEU A 528 -33.50 -20.54 -17.41
CA LEU A 528 -34.26 -21.77 -17.31
C LEU A 528 -35.53 -21.50 -16.51
N LEU A 529 -36.65 -21.38 -17.20
CA LEU A 529 -37.94 -21.04 -16.60
C LEU A 529 -38.47 -22.10 -15.62
N ASN A 530 -38.13 -23.37 -15.85
CA ASN A 530 -38.62 -24.51 -15.08
C ASN A 530 -37.47 -25.46 -14.73
N VAL A 531 -36.89 -25.28 -13.55
CA VAL A 531 -35.90 -26.18 -12.95
C VAL A 531 -36.58 -26.95 -11.83
N ILE A 532 -36.83 -28.24 -12.07
CA ILE A 532 -37.35 -29.16 -11.04
C ILE A 532 -36.19 -29.56 -10.12
N LEU A 533 -36.39 -29.37 -8.82
CA LEU A 533 -35.47 -29.68 -7.73
C LEU A 533 -36.11 -30.73 -6.82
N GLU A 534 -35.66 -31.98 -6.95
CA GLU A 534 -36.13 -33.09 -6.13
C GLU A 534 -35.80 -32.87 -4.63
N PRO A 535 -36.63 -33.39 -3.70
CA PRO A 535 -36.35 -33.30 -2.28
C PRO A 535 -34.97 -33.86 -1.91
N ARG A 536 -34.21 -33.14 -1.09
CA ARG A 536 -32.89 -33.57 -0.56
C ARG A 536 -31.86 -33.88 -1.67
N THR A 537 -31.91 -33.15 -2.77
CA THR A 537 -30.96 -33.31 -3.89
C THR A 537 -30.19 -32.03 -4.21
N GLU A 538 -29.04 -32.22 -4.85
CA GLU A 538 -28.25 -31.13 -5.44
C GLU A 538 -28.36 -31.23 -6.98
N LYS A 539 -28.60 -30.10 -7.64
CA LYS A 539 -28.63 -29.99 -9.10
C LYS A 539 -27.59 -28.97 -9.56
N SER A 540 -26.84 -29.31 -10.60
CA SER A 540 -25.83 -28.44 -11.19
C SER A 540 -26.23 -28.04 -12.61
N VAL A 541 -26.21 -26.75 -12.90
CA VAL A 541 -26.51 -26.19 -14.22
C VAL A 541 -25.28 -25.46 -14.76
N PRO A 542 -24.71 -25.89 -15.89
CA PRO A 542 -23.54 -25.24 -16.49
C PRO A 542 -23.92 -24.01 -17.32
N LEU A 543 -23.02 -23.02 -17.34
CA LEU A 543 -22.98 -21.89 -18.26
C LEU A 543 -21.55 -21.82 -18.84
N ARG A 544 -21.44 -22.04 -20.14
CA ARG A 544 -20.19 -21.90 -20.90
C ARG A 544 -19.94 -20.42 -21.20
N ILE A 545 -18.74 -19.94 -20.89
CA ILE A 545 -18.27 -18.59 -21.17
C ILE A 545 -17.17 -18.70 -22.23
N LEU A 546 -17.36 -18.01 -23.36
CA LEU A 546 -16.47 -18.11 -24.53
C LEU A 546 -15.52 -16.91 -24.59
N TYR A 547 -14.25 -17.14 -24.93
CA TYR A 547 -13.27 -16.07 -25.11
C TYR A 547 -13.73 -15.03 -26.14
N GLU A 548 -14.36 -15.46 -27.23
CA GLU A 548 -14.95 -14.57 -28.24
C GLU A 548 -15.97 -13.58 -27.65
N LYS A 549 -16.63 -13.92 -26.54
CA LYS A 549 -17.66 -13.08 -25.90
C LYS A 549 -17.10 -12.12 -24.85
N TYR A 550 -15.97 -12.43 -24.22
CA TYR A 550 -15.41 -11.57 -23.18
C TYR A 550 -14.08 -10.90 -23.59
N GLY A 551 -13.33 -11.46 -24.55
CA GLY A 551 -11.95 -11.07 -24.84
C GLY A 551 -11.75 -9.59 -25.15
N GLU A 552 -12.67 -8.98 -25.92
CA GLU A 552 -12.58 -7.54 -26.26
C GLU A 552 -13.01 -6.60 -25.12
N SER A 553 -13.78 -7.09 -24.14
CA SER A 553 -14.35 -6.27 -23.07
C SER A 553 -13.83 -6.63 -21.68
N LEU A 554 -12.89 -7.57 -21.59
CA LEU A 554 -12.19 -7.93 -20.37
C LEU A 554 -11.28 -6.75 -20.00
N THR A 555 -11.47 -6.20 -18.81
CA THR A 555 -10.58 -5.16 -18.30
C THR A 555 -9.23 -5.77 -17.92
N GLN A 556 -8.22 -4.93 -17.73
CA GLN A 556 -6.92 -5.30 -17.18
C GLN A 556 -6.99 -5.96 -15.78
N ASP A 557 -8.12 -5.85 -15.09
CA ASP A 557 -8.36 -6.50 -13.81
C ASP A 557 -8.65 -8.00 -13.96
N ASN A 558 -8.93 -8.46 -15.19
CA ASN A 558 -9.24 -9.83 -15.53
C ASN A 558 -10.39 -10.43 -14.72
N ILE A 559 -11.48 -9.68 -14.52
CA ILE A 559 -12.62 -10.13 -13.73
C ILE A 559 -13.86 -10.34 -14.61
N ILE A 560 -14.55 -11.46 -14.38
CA ILE A 560 -15.90 -11.72 -14.87
C ILE A 560 -16.81 -11.94 -13.66
N LYS A 561 -17.85 -11.10 -13.53
CA LYS A 561 -18.86 -11.22 -12.48
C LYS A 561 -19.99 -12.12 -12.98
N VAL A 562 -20.28 -13.16 -12.22
CA VAL A 562 -21.38 -14.10 -12.48
C VAL A 562 -22.45 -13.93 -11.40
N VAL A 563 -23.67 -13.65 -11.83
CA VAL A 563 -24.86 -13.54 -10.99
C VAL A 563 -25.79 -14.70 -11.34
N ALA A 564 -26.27 -15.41 -10.33
CA ALA A 564 -27.32 -16.41 -10.45
C ALA A 564 -28.50 -16.03 -9.56
N LEU A 565 -29.70 -16.01 -10.13
CA LEU A 565 -30.96 -15.78 -9.45
C LEU A 565 -31.79 -17.07 -9.50
N LEU A 566 -32.23 -17.56 -8.34
CA LEU A 566 -33.16 -18.67 -8.23
C LEU A 566 -34.47 -18.15 -7.65
N THR A 567 -35.56 -18.21 -8.42
CA THR A 567 -36.89 -17.80 -7.98
C THR A 567 -37.76 -19.03 -7.75
N ASP A 568 -38.27 -19.24 -6.53
CA ASP A 568 -39.22 -20.31 -6.23
C ASP A 568 -40.64 -19.91 -6.67
N HIS A 569 -41.25 -20.67 -7.56
CA HIS A 569 -42.61 -20.37 -8.05
C HIS A 569 -43.69 -20.56 -6.97
N HIS A 570 -43.43 -21.31 -5.91
CA HIS A 570 -44.40 -21.52 -4.83
C HIS A 570 -44.47 -20.36 -3.85
N THR A 571 -43.33 -19.81 -3.44
CA THR A 571 -43.26 -18.75 -2.42
C THR A 571 -43.00 -17.38 -3.02
N ASN A 572 -42.57 -17.35 -4.29
CA ASN A 572 -42.07 -16.17 -4.99
C ASN A 572 -40.83 -15.55 -4.33
N ASP A 573 -40.09 -16.33 -3.54
CA ASP A 573 -38.83 -15.89 -2.94
C ASP A 573 -37.68 -16.04 -3.91
N VAL A 574 -36.63 -15.25 -3.69
CA VAL A 574 -35.48 -15.18 -4.57
C VAL A 574 -34.20 -15.37 -3.78
N ILE A 575 -33.35 -16.26 -4.29
CA ILE A 575 -32.01 -16.49 -3.76
C ILE A 575 -31.01 -15.97 -4.77
N VAL A 576 -30.13 -15.09 -4.32
CA VAL A 576 -29.07 -14.51 -5.15
C VAL A 576 -27.73 -15.16 -4.80
N ALA A 577 -26.98 -15.56 -5.83
CA ALA A 577 -25.58 -15.93 -5.68
C ALA A 577 -24.74 -15.08 -6.64
N VAL A 578 -23.65 -14.50 -6.12
CA VAL A 578 -22.70 -13.72 -6.91
C VAL A 578 -21.31 -14.31 -6.73
N ARG A 579 -20.56 -14.40 -7.83
CA ARG A 579 -19.16 -14.84 -7.82
C ARG A 579 -18.35 -14.04 -8.82
N ASP A 580 -17.19 -13.56 -8.38
CA ASP A 580 -16.19 -12.93 -9.23
C ASP A 580 -15.12 -13.94 -9.64
N VAL A 581 -15.06 -14.19 -10.94
CA VAL A 581 -14.10 -15.10 -11.58
C VAL A 581 -12.90 -14.30 -12.04
N TYR A 582 -11.72 -14.61 -11.50
CA TYR A 582 -10.45 -14.08 -11.99
C TYR A 582 -9.93 -14.91 -13.17
N ILE A 583 -9.64 -14.25 -14.28
CA ILE A 583 -9.10 -14.84 -15.50
C ILE A 583 -7.57 -14.79 -15.44
N GLN A 584 -6.95 -15.96 -15.39
CA GLN A 584 -5.51 -16.05 -15.13
C GLN A 584 -4.68 -15.61 -16.35
N ASN A 585 -3.80 -14.63 -16.14
CA ASN A 585 -2.78 -14.23 -17.12
C ASN A 585 -1.68 -15.31 -17.27
N PRO A 586 -0.99 -15.36 -18.43
CA PRO A 586 0.14 -16.27 -18.64
C PRO A 586 1.32 -15.95 -17.72
N GLU A 587 2.14 -16.97 -17.46
CA GLU A 587 3.35 -16.81 -16.63
C GLU A 587 4.48 -16.13 -17.42
N ILE A 588 5.13 -15.13 -16.80
CA ILE A 588 6.43 -14.63 -17.23
C ILE A 588 7.52 -15.48 -16.57
N LYS A 589 8.29 -16.20 -17.38
CA LYS A 589 9.42 -17.00 -16.91
C LYS A 589 10.68 -16.14 -16.85
N ILE A 590 11.33 -16.13 -15.69
CA ILE A 590 12.55 -15.35 -15.43
C ILE A 590 13.66 -16.30 -14.96
N ARG A 591 14.76 -16.35 -15.72
CA ARG A 591 15.94 -17.15 -15.40
C ARG A 591 17.15 -16.25 -15.20
N ILE A 592 17.86 -16.46 -14.09
CA ILE A 592 19.11 -15.75 -13.81
C ILE A 592 20.27 -16.60 -14.32
N LEU A 593 21.10 -16.01 -15.18
CA LEU A 593 22.27 -16.64 -15.79
C LEU A 593 23.55 -15.96 -15.29
N GLY A 594 24.49 -16.77 -14.79
CA GLY A 594 25.71 -16.30 -14.14
C GLY A 594 25.62 -16.38 -12.61
N GLU A 595 26.73 -16.05 -11.95
CA GLU A 595 26.82 -16.05 -10.49
C GLU A 595 26.38 -14.67 -9.95
N PRO A 596 25.29 -14.59 -9.15
CA PRO A 596 24.79 -13.34 -8.63
C PRO A 596 25.73 -12.77 -7.55
N MET A 597 26.50 -11.75 -7.91
CA MET A 597 27.49 -11.12 -7.04
C MET A 597 27.55 -9.61 -7.27
N GLN A 598 27.80 -8.88 -6.19
CA GLN A 598 27.87 -7.42 -6.20
C GLN A 598 28.91 -6.92 -7.20
N LYS A 599 28.56 -5.88 -7.97
CA LYS A 599 29.36 -5.23 -9.03
C LYS A 599 29.83 -6.17 -10.15
N ARG A 600 29.23 -7.35 -10.28
CA ARG A 600 29.50 -8.29 -11.39
C ARG A 600 28.31 -8.32 -12.34
N LYS A 601 28.60 -8.42 -13.64
CA LYS A 601 27.56 -8.61 -14.66
C LYS A 601 26.78 -9.91 -14.39
N LEU A 602 25.47 -9.80 -14.43
CA LEU A 602 24.49 -10.88 -14.31
C LEU A 602 23.52 -10.75 -15.48
N VAL A 603 22.89 -11.84 -15.94
CA VAL A 603 21.92 -11.76 -17.03
C VAL A 603 20.57 -12.33 -16.58
N ALA A 604 19.49 -11.59 -16.81
CA ALA A 604 18.13 -12.08 -16.69
C ALA A 604 17.60 -12.47 -18.08
N GLU A 605 17.27 -13.74 -18.27
CA GLU A 605 16.54 -14.25 -19.43
C GLU A 605 15.05 -14.26 -19.10
N ILE A 606 14.28 -13.45 -19.84
CA ILE A 606 12.84 -13.21 -19.61
C ILE A 606 12.08 -13.75 -20.81
N SER A 607 10.99 -14.48 -20.56
CA SER A 607 10.15 -15.02 -21.63
C SER A 607 8.67 -15.12 -21.28
N LEU A 608 7.83 -14.97 -22.29
CA LEU A 608 6.37 -15.08 -22.24
C LEU A 608 5.87 -15.79 -23.50
N VAL A 609 4.89 -16.67 -23.37
CA VAL A 609 4.20 -17.30 -24.51
C VAL A 609 2.85 -16.60 -24.71
N ASN A 610 2.51 -16.25 -25.96
CA ASN A 610 1.20 -15.71 -26.30
C ASN A 610 0.10 -16.77 -26.06
N PRO A 611 -0.80 -16.58 -25.08
CA PRO A 611 -1.86 -17.55 -24.78
C PRO A 611 -3.07 -17.44 -25.72
N LEU A 612 -3.17 -16.34 -26.48
CA LEU A 612 -4.34 -16.04 -27.31
C LEU A 612 -4.27 -16.75 -28.66
N ALA A 613 -5.43 -16.94 -29.28
CA ALA A 613 -5.56 -17.46 -30.64
C ALA A 613 -5.31 -16.38 -31.72
N VAL A 614 -4.92 -15.17 -31.33
CA VAL A 614 -4.65 -14.02 -32.19
C VAL A 614 -3.27 -13.42 -31.88
N PRO A 615 -2.63 -12.71 -32.83
CA PRO A 615 -1.36 -12.04 -32.58
C PRO A 615 -1.49 -10.93 -31.52
N LEU A 616 -0.42 -10.72 -30.74
CA LEU A 616 -0.26 -9.57 -29.85
C LEU A 616 0.63 -8.52 -30.53
N ASN A 617 0.16 -7.28 -30.57
CA ASN A 617 0.89 -6.14 -31.13
C ASN A 617 1.37 -5.20 -30.02
N SER A 618 2.31 -4.32 -30.36
CA SER A 618 2.82 -3.30 -29.44
C SER A 618 3.29 -3.89 -28.10
N CYS A 619 3.99 -5.01 -28.17
CA CYS A 619 4.43 -5.78 -27.00
C CYS A 619 5.58 -5.08 -26.29
N VAL A 620 5.40 -4.75 -25.02
CA VAL A 620 6.38 -4.03 -24.20
C VAL A 620 6.60 -4.79 -22.90
N PHE A 621 7.87 -5.04 -22.57
CA PHE A 621 8.29 -5.49 -21.24
C PHE A 621 8.89 -4.33 -20.46
N VAL A 622 8.51 -4.21 -19.20
CA VAL A 622 9.14 -3.27 -18.25
C VAL A 622 9.76 -4.09 -17.12
N VAL A 623 11.04 -3.82 -16.83
CA VAL A 623 11.81 -4.56 -15.82
C VAL A 623 12.43 -3.59 -14.82
N GLU A 624 12.28 -3.87 -13.54
CA GLU A 624 12.81 -3.04 -12.46
C GLU A 624 13.19 -3.90 -11.25
N GLY A 625 14.26 -3.53 -10.55
CA GLY A 625 14.53 -4.08 -9.23
C GLY A 625 15.53 -3.23 -8.48
N ALA A 626 15.12 -2.66 -7.35
CA ALA A 626 16.04 -1.91 -6.49
C ALA A 626 17.26 -2.78 -6.12
N GLY A 627 18.46 -2.20 -6.24
CA GLY A 627 19.74 -2.89 -6.08
C GLY A 627 20.17 -3.81 -7.25
N LEU A 628 19.32 -4.06 -8.26
CA LEU A 628 19.60 -4.93 -9.41
C LEU A 628 19.73 -4.16 -10.74
N THR A 629 18.89 -3.15 -10.97
CA THR A 629 18.85 -2.31 -12.17
C THR A 629 19.06 -0.84 -11.83
N ASP A 630 19.55 -0.06 -12.80
CA ASP A 630 19.52 1.41 -12.72
C ASP A 630 18.17 1.89 -13.29
N GLY A 631 17.19 2.06 -12.41
CA GLY A 631 15.81 2.40 -12.78
C GLY A 631 15.10 1.34 -13.63
N GLN A 632 14.06 1.77 -14.34
CA GLN A 632 13.26 0.92 -15.23
C GLN A 632 13.95 0.67 -16.57
N GLN A 633 13.95 -0.59 -16.99
CA GLN A 633 14.45 -1.03 -18.29
C GLN A 633 13.27 -1.44 -19.16
N ILE A 634 13.15 -0.83 -20.33
CA ILE A 634 12.03 -1.06 -21.27
C ILE A 634 12.53 -1.87 -22.45
N LYS A 635 11.82 -2.95 -22.79
CA LYS A 635 12.05 -3.76 -23.98
C LYS A 635 10.79 -3.85 -24.82
N GLU A 636 10.78 -3.12 -25.92
CA GLU A 636 9.76 -3.23 -26.96
C GLU A 636 10.14 -4.35 -27.93
N LEU A 637 9.13 -5.13 -28.36
CA LEU A 637 9.29 -6.11 -29.43
C LEU A 637 8.98 -5.45 -30.78
N GLU A 638 9.85 -5.68 -31.76
CA GLU A 638 9.71 -5.12 -33.11
C GLU A 638 8.62 -5.82 -33.92
N GLU A 639 8.45 -7.12 -33.72
CA GLU A 639 7.47 -7.94 -34.42
C GLU A 639 6.31 -8.34 -33.50
N PRO A 640 5.08 -8.46 -34.02
CA PRO A 640 3.95 -9.02 -33.28
C PRO A 640 4.25 -10.44 -32.78
N MET A 641 3.73 -10.79 -31.61
CA MET A 641 3.78 -12.15 -31.11
C MET A 641 2.64 -12.97 -31.70
N GLU A 642 2.94 -13.83 -32.68
CA GLU A 642 1.97 -14.76 -33.25
C GLU A 642 1.36 -15.71 -32.20
N PRO A 643 0.18 -16.31 -32.45
CA PRO A 643 -0.43 -17.29 -31.55
C PRO A 643 0.56 -18.39 -31.15
N GLN A 644 0.68 -18.68 -29.86
CA GLN A 644 1.61 -19.67 -29.28
C GLN A 644 3.10 -19.35 -29.47
N ALA A 645 3.48 -18.21 -30.05
CA ALA A 645 4.87 -17.78 -30.13
C ALA A 645 5.40 -17.39 -28.74
N GLU A 646 6.71 -17.61 -28.54
CA GLU A 646 7.43 -17.22 -27.33
C GLU A 646 8.27 -15.97 -27.60
N ALA A 647 8.01 -14.88 -26.88
CA ALA A 647 8.95 -13.78 -26.79
C ALA A 647 10.01 -14.13 -25.74
N LYS A 648 11.29 -14.03 -26.11
CA LYS A 648 12.42 -14.31 -25.21
C LYS A 648 13.56 -13.35 -25.47
N PHE A 649 14.05 -12.70 -24.43
CA PHE A 649 15.20 -11.80 -24.52
C PHE A 649 16.06 -11.88 -23.26
N ARG A 650 17.25 -11.28 -23.34
CA ARG A 650 18.21 -11.19 -22.24
C ARG A 650 18.43 -9.74 -21.88
N LEU A 651 18.44 -9.48 -20.58
CA LEU A 651 18.74 -8.17 -19.99
C LEU A 651 19.98 -8.31 -19.13
N ASP A 652 20.98 -7.45 -19.38
CA ASP A 652 22.16 -7.35 -18.53
C ASP A 652 21.81 -6.58 -17.26
N LEU A 653 22.23 -7.13 -16.11
CA LEU A 653 22.08 -6.55 -14.78
C LEU A 653 23.47 -6.30 -14.18
N VAL A 654 23.60 -5.26 -13.37
CA VAL A 654 24.81 -5.01 -12.56
C VAL A 654 24.39 -4.74 -11.12
N PRO A 655 24.23 -5.78 -10.29
CA PRO A 655 23.76 -5.61 -8.93
C PRO A 655 24.74 -4.79 -8.08
N HIS A 656 24.27 -3.74 -7.43
CA HIS A 656 25.15 -2.84 -6.65
C HIS A 656 25.13 -3.12 -5.15
N GLN A 657 24.16 -3.91 -4.67
CA GLN A 657 23.95 -4.21 -3.27
C GLN A 657 23.91 -5.73 -3.03
N PRO A 658 24.55 -6.25 -1.96
CA PRO A 658 24.40 -7.65 -1.58
C PRO A 658 23.02 -7.90 -0.95
N GLY A 659 22.69 -9.17 -0.72
CA GLY A 659 21.46 -9.57 -0.04
C GLY A 659 20.34 -10.00 -1.00
N LEU A 660 19.13 -10.15 -0.46
CA LEU A 660 17.95 -10.57 -1.20
C LEU A 660 17.33 -9.36 -1.91
N HIS A 661 17.18 -9.46 -3.22
CA HIS A 661 16.49 -8.48 -4.07
C HIS A 661 15.41 -9.18 -4.88
N LYS A 662 14.45 -8.43 -5.39
CA LYS A 662 13.38 -8.94 -6.27
C LYS A 662 13.41 -8.20 -7.60
N LEU A 663 13.60 -8.95 -8.69
CA LEU A 663 13.43 -8.45 -10.05
C LEU A 663 11.95 -8.53 -10.40
N VAL A 664 11.35 -7.40 -10.74
CA VAL A 664 9.95 -7.25 -11.11
C VAL A 664 9.84 -7.05 -12.61
N VAL A 665 8.88 -7.72 -13.24
CA VAL A 665 8.63 -7.66 -14.67
C VAL A 665 7.14 -7.45 -14.92
N ASP A 666 6.84 -6.55 -15.85
CA ASP A 666 5.54 -6.34 -16.44
C ASP A 666 5.59 -6.58 -17.95
N PHE A 667 4.47 -7.03 -18.50
CA PHE A 667 4.25 -7.15 -19.93
C PHE A 667 2.88 -6.57 -20.31
N GLU A 668 2.90 -5.73 -21.33
CA GLU A 668 1.74 -5.06 -21.91
C GLU A 668 1.72 -5.25 -23.44
N SER A 669 0.51 -5.29 -24.01
CA SER A 669 0.26 -5.35 -25.45
C SER A 669 -1.13 -4.77 -25.77
N ASP A 670 -1.50 -4.75 -27.05
CA ASP A 670 -2.81 -4.28 -27.50
C ASP A 670 -4.01 -5.12 -26.96
N ARG A 671 -3.80 -6.40 -26.64
CA ARG A 671 -4.87 -7.35 -26.26
C ARG A 671 -4.64 -8.09 -24.94
N LEU A 672 -3.44 -7.99 -24.38
CA LEU A 672 -3.06 -8.65 -23.16
C LEU A 672 -2.33 -7.65 -22.27
N ALA A 673 -2.93 -7.35 -21.12
CA ALA A 673 -2.49 -6.32 -20.20
C ALA A 673 -2.34 -6.85 -18.76
N GLY A 674 -1.58 -6.12 -17.94
CA GLY A 674 -1.39 -6.44 -16.52
C GLY A 674 -0.75 -7.80 -16.26
N VAL A 675 0.12 -8.28 -17.16
CA VAL A 675 0.84 -9.54 -16.96
C VAL A 675 2.07 -9.28 -16.11
N LYS A 676 2.10 -9.83 -14.89
CA LYS A 676 3.18 -9.61 -13.93
C LYS A 676 4.02 -10.86 -13.70
N GLY A 677 5.30 -10.66 -13.42
CA GLY A 677 6.22 -11.71 -13.01
C GLY A 677 7.29 -11.17 -12.07
N TYR A 678 7.86 -12.04 -11.24
CA TYR A 678 9.02 -11.67 -10.43
C TYR A 678 9.97 -12.83 -10.19
N ARG A 679 11.20 -12.47 -9.82
CA ARG A 679 12.22 -13.42 -9.38
C ARG A 679 13.01 -12.88 -8.20
N ASN A 680 13.10 -13.65 -7.14
CA ASN A 680 14.05 -13.39 -6.06
C ASN A 680 15.47 -13.72 -6.52
N VAL A 681 16.40 -12.79 -6.25
CA VAL A 681 17.82 -12.91 -6.59
C VAL A 681 18.63 -12.59 -5.33
N ILE A 682 19.45 -13.54 -4.88
CA ILE A 682 20.35 -13.33 -3.73
C ILE A 682 21.73 -12.97 -4.26
N ILE A 683 22.17 -11.76 -3.98
CA ILE A 683 23.46 -11.20 -4.43
C ILE A 683 24.51 -11.44 -3.36
N ALA A 684 25.57 -12.16 -3.69
CA ALA A 684 26.72 -12.32 -2.82
C ALA A 684 27.53 -11.00 -2.72
N PRO A 685 28.13 -10.67 -1.56
CA PRO A 685 29.05 -9.56 -1.45
C PRO A 685 30.29 -9.81 -2.32
N GLN A 686 30.96 -8.74 -2.74
CA GLN A 686 32.25 -8.85 -3.42
C GLN A 686 33.28 -9.48 -2.45
N PRO A 687 34.11 -10.46 -2.88
CA PRO A 687 35.19 -10.98 -2.06
C PRO A 687 36.13 -9.83 -1.67
N GLN A 688 36.45 -9.75 -0.37
CA GLN A 688 37.45 -8.81 0.15
C GLN A 688 38.85 -9.16 -0.32
#